data_AF-A0A9D6FX46-F1
#
_entry.id   AF-A0A9D6FX46-F1
#
_cell.length_a   1.000
_cell.length_b   1.000
_cell.length_c   1.000
_cell.angle_alpha   90.00
_cell.angle_beta   90.00
_cell.angle_gamma   90.00
#
_symmetry.space_group_name_H-M   'P 1'
#
loop_
_entity.id
_entity.type
_entity.pdbx_description
1 polymer ?
#
loop_
_entity_poly.entity_id
_entity_poly.type
_entity_poly.pdbx_seq_one_letter_code
_entity_poly.pdbx_strand_id
1 'polypeptide(L)'
;MKKLLVTVLSIISMLGLNIPFAVPVSAAGPYTIAASASGGGTISPSGAVVVAENASQTFTITPNTGNIVANVVVDGVSVGSPRTYIFTNVTAAHTITAKFNAEPLPPPALNPLNQTVVPEPPNLSNFVKSKPAAVRLGKALFWDMQVGSDGVQACASCHFSAGADNRLKNTVNPGANGTFQVVGPGGTVQLSQFPFHQRAAPADAQLSAVVRNSDDVVGSQGVRLSEFLDIVIGSAVDQVTPVADPVFNVSGNNTRRVTGRNTPTIINAIFNFTNFWDGRANFIFNGSNPFGPADTNAGVWFNDPQGLVKRPVAIQFASLASQATGPALDGTEMSARGRTFPKLGKKMLSLTPLGKQLVHPGDSVLGILSRATLQPNGKYSGNGLNTTYAQMIRDAFQDELWNATALTPDGFTQMAANFSLFWGLSIQLYVATQVSDQTPFDRWLGGDANALTDQQKVGFTTFDGIAKCSACHGGIEFTNASATGAEFLNNSRHALIELMFVADGTQVIYDEGFNNTGVTLTTGDVGRGGNAPFTNPLTNAPFPLSFSRLAELQAQNKLPFQSPILDPFIPPTQPVNADGAFKVPGLRNVELTAPYFHNGSVMTLEDVMDFYVRGGNFPQANAADLDADIGAGLSRLQGNAAMKAALVDFMKSLTDPRVRNESAPFDHPELLVPTGGNPDVLLRIPARDASGAAAPAPSLTLNPVATPSNQATQTISGTVSANLTPVVSVNTAATVGPVTVTGADWSANVSGLVQGANVITVNVVDGGVQTTLTATATLDTTPPALAMSAVTTPTRLPSQTISGTAEAGVAVRVSVNGGAAVLPTVTGANWSFNAVLNQGVNTIAVTATDQAGNTATVPTATILLDTTPPALSLNTVTTPTQLMSQTISGTTEAGATVRVSVNGGAATAANVTATNWSFNATLVPGQNTIVATATDIAGNTATLQPAAILVNVQSPGVFSIVLPAGWNLLSTPIKLSSGAQRMDQIFNAQQAANVEIMYGYVGGQWRQLGGSDALLPLDAVYVKVNPGVTATANLVPSSDPSSPPSRTLQAGANLVGPAPALQAGSFSGM
;
A
#
# COMPACT_ATOMS: atom_id res chain seq x y z
N MET A 1 -48.68 -3.34 51.71
CA MET A 1 -49.36 -2.23 52.42
C MET A 1 -50.34 -1.55 51.47
N LYS A 2 -51.46 -2.22 51.19
CA LYS A 2 -52.70 -1.61 50.70
C LYS A 2 -53.58 -1.43 51.94
N LYS A 3 -54.29 -0.30 52.06
CA LYS A 3 -55.15 0.15 53.17
C LYS A 3 -54.46 0.97 54.28
N LEU A 4 -53.97 2.16 53.95
CA LEU A 4 -54.15 3.36 54.80
C LEU A 4 -53.64 4.62 54.08
N LEU A 5 -54.31 5.07 53.03
CA LEU A 5 -54.40 6.51 52.66
C LEU A 5 -55.34 6.75 51.46
N VAL A 6 -56.44 5.99 51.42
CA VAL A 6 -57.63 6.30 50.61
C VAL A 6 -58.52 7.32 51.35
N THR A 7 -58.07 7.85 52.49
CA THR A 7 -58.91 8.66 53.40
C THR A 7 -58.54 10.15 53.46
N VAL A 8 -57.45 10.59 52.81
CA VAL A 8 -57.02 12.01 52.86
C VAL A 8 -57.27 12.78 51.56
N LEU A 9 -57.55 12.10 50.44
CA LEU A 9 -57.92 12.78 49.19
C LEU A 9 -59.43 13.09 49.05
N SER A 10 -60.27 12.70 50.00
CA SER A 10 -61.71 13.02 49.97
C SER A 10 -62.06 14.40 50.55
N ILE A 11 -61.08 15.23 50.95
CA ILE A 11 -61.36 16.53 51.60
C ILE A 11 -60.81 17.75 50.81
N ILE A 12 -59.85 17.57 49.89
CA ILE A 12 -59.25 18.68 49.13
C ILE A 12 -59.96 18.94 47.77
N SER A 13 -61.10 18.28 47.52
CA SER A 13 -61.97 18.55 46.36
C SER A 13 -63.09 19.57 46.67
N MET A 14 -63.23 20.03 47.92
CA MET A 14 -64.36 20.88 48.34
C MET A 14 -64.08 22.39 48.48
N LEU A 15 -62.85 22.87 48.23
CA LEU A 15 -62.53 24.30 48.32
C LEU A 15 -61.72 24.73 47.10
N GLY A 16 -62.42 25.12 46.02
CA GLY A 16 -61.83 25.61 44.78
C GLY A 16 -61.04 26.91 44.96
N LEU A 17 -59.78 26.81 45.39
CA LEU A 17 -58.84 27.92 45.45
C LEU A 17 -57.54 27.57 44.74
N ASN A 18 -57.31 28.33 43.68
CA ASN A 18 -56.18 28.31 42.77
C ASN A 18 -55.00 29.05 43.42
N ILE A 19 -53.83 28.40 43.58
CA ILE A 19 -52.57 29.09 43.89
C ILE A 19 -51.48 28.53 42.95
N PRO A 20 -50.87 29.35 42.10
CA PRO A 20 -49.86 28.89 41.15
C PRO A 20 -48.50 28.81 41.86
N PHE A 21 -47.81 27.69 41.70
CA PHE A 21 -46.36 27.62 41.87
C PHE A 21 -45.73 27.43 40.49
N ALA A 22 -45.06 28.47 40.02
CA ALA A 22 -44.18 28.40 38.87
C ALA A 22 -42.90 27.64 39.27
N VAL A 23 -42.58 26.59 38.52
CA VAL A 23 -41.24 25.98 38.47
C VAL A 23 -40.71 26.24 37.06
N PRO A 24 -39.48 26.78 36.89
CA PRO A 24 -38.92 27.02 35.58
C PRO A 24 -38.53 25.67 34.96
N VAL A 25 -39.18 25.28 33.87
CA VAL A 25 -38.73 24.15 33.05
C VAL A 25 -37.64 24.66 32.11
N SER A 26 -36.44 24.14 32.33
CA SER A 26 -35.32 24.18 31.41
C SER A 26 -35.76 23.75 30.01
N ALA A 27 -35.49 24.59 29.01
CA ALA A 27 -35.65 24.25 27.61
C ALA A 27 -34.52 23.31 27.17
N ALA A 28 -34.65 22.02 27.45
CA ALA A 28 -33.92 21.00 26.71
C ALA A 28 -34.78 20.64 25.48
N GLY A 29 -34.29 21.05 24.31
CA GLY A 29 -34.97 20.84 23.04
C GLY A 29 -35.04 19.36 22.67
N PRO A 30 -35.76 19.03 21.58
CA PRO A 30 -35.84 17.65 21.13
C PRO A 30 -34.46 17.12 20.71
N TYR A 31 -34.17 15.87 21.03
CA TYR A 31 -32.92 15.20 20.68
C TYR A 31 -33.04 14.50 19.33
N THR A 32 -31.94 14.46 18.57
CA THR A 32 -31.92 13.82 17.25
C THR A 32 -31.28 12.45 17.33
N ILE A 33 -31.93 11.45 16.75
CA ILE A 33 -31.38 10.11 16.52
C ILE A 33 -31.04 9.97 15.04
N ALA A 34 -29.76 9.80 14.71
CA ALA A 34 -29.32 9.58 13.34
C ALA A 34 -29.41 8.08 13.00
N ALA A 35 -30.41 7.72 12.18
CA ALA A 35 -30.67 6.34 11.78
C ALA A 35 -30.19 6.06 10.35
N SER A 36 -29.38 5.02 10.16
CA SER A 36 -28.88 4.61 8.84
C SER A 36 -28.89 3.09 8.67
N ALA A 37 -28.85 2.64 7.42
CA ALA A 37 -28.78 1.22 7.05
C ALA A 37 -27.69 1.00 6.00
N SER A 38 -26.94 -0.10 6.11
CA SER A 38 -26.09 -0.58 5.00
C SER A 38 -26.95 -1.21 3.89
N GLY A 39 -26.38 -1.46 2.72
CA GLY A 39 -27.05 -2.25 1.68
C GLY A 39 -27.53 -3.62 2.21
N GLY A 40 -28.66 -4.12 1.71
CA GLY A 40 -29.27 -5.40 2.12
C GLY A 40 -30.55 -5.30 2.96
N GLY A 41 -31.01 -4.10 3.29
CA GLY A 41 -32.28 -3.88 4.00
C GLY A 41 -32.57 -2.41 4.29
N THR A 42 -33.59 -2.14 5.11
CA THR A 42 -34.03 -0.80 5.50
C THR A 42 -34.21 -0.66 7.01
N ILE A 43 -34.02 0.55 7.55
CA ILE A 43 -34.42 0.94 8.90
C ILE A 43 -35.48 2.05 8.81
N SER A 44 -36.54 1.98 9.62
CA SER A 44 -37.64 2.95 9.61
C SER A 44 -38.03 3.36 11.03
N PRO A 45 -38.10 4.67 11.34
CA PRO A 45 -37.75 5.80 10.49
C PRO A 45 -36.23 5.89 10.18
N SER A 46 -35.86 6.42 9.00
CA SER A 46 -34.44 6.61 8.59
C SER A 46 -34.05 8.09 8.57
N GLY A 47 -32.75 8.39 8.64
CA GLY A 47 -32.22 9.76 8.63
C GLY A 47 -32.21 10.41 10.00
N ALA A 48 -32.29 11.73 10.06
CA ALA A 48 -32.34 12.47 11.32
C ALA A 48 -33.76 12.44 11.91
N VAL A 49 -33.96 11.69 12.99
CA VAL A 49 -35.25 11.52 13.66
C VAL A 49 -35.28 12.35 14.94
N VAL A 50 -36.17 13.34 14.98
CA VAL A 50 -36.29 14.29 16.09
C VAL A 50 -37.28 13.75 17.13
N VAL A 51 -36.83 13.58 18.38
CA VAL A 51 -37.57 12.96 19.48
C VAL A 51 -37.64 13.95 20.65
N ALA A 52 -38.84 14.17 21.20
CA ALA A 52 -38.98 15.03 22.38
C ALA A 52 -38.23 14.44 23.60
N GLU A 53 -37.70 15.31 24.46
CA GLU A 53 -37.02 14.87 25.68
C GLU A 53 -37.93 13.98 26.54
N ASN A 54 -37.35 12.90 27.07
CA ASN A 54 -38.02 11.83 27.83
C ASN A 54 -39.04 10.98 27.04
N ALA A 55 -39.22 11.23 25.73
CA ALA A 55 -40.03 10.36 24.89
C ALA A 55 -39.26 9.12 24.44
N SER A 56 -39.99 8.12 23.91
CA SER A 56 -39.42 6.90 23.36
C SER A 56 -39.60 6.85 21.85
N GLN A 57 -38.63 6.31 21.12
CA GLN A 57 -38.68 6.14 19.68
C GLN A 57 -38.36 4.69 19.29
N THR A 58 -39.25 4.09 18.51
CA THR A 58 -39.07 2.73 17.95
C THR A 58 -38.53 2.81 16.53
N PHE A 59 -37.56 1.96 16.23
CA PHE A 59 -37.03 1.71 14.89
C PHE A 59 -37.36 0.27 14.49
N THR A 60 -37.93 0.11 13.30
CA THR A 60 -38.14 -1.20 12.66
C THR A 60 -37.07 -1.43 11.62
N ILE A 61 -36.47 -2.62 11.65
CA ILE A 61 -35.36 -3.02 10.80
C ILE A 61 -35.83 -4.19 9.94
N THR A 62 -35.91 -3.96 8.64
CA THR A 62 -36.48 -4.90 7.68
C THR A 62 -35.42 -5.30 6.68
N PRO A 63 -34.93 -6.56 6.70
CA PRO A 63 -34.02 -7.04 5.66
C PRO A 63 -34.73 -7.16 4.31
N ASN A 64 -34.02 -6.92 3.21
CA ASN A 64 -34.50 -7.25 1.87
C ASN A 64 -34.60 -8.78 1.72
N THR A 65 -35.38 -9.27 0.76
CA THR A 65 -35.46 -10.70 0.44
C THR A 65 -34.04 -11.29 0.24
N GLY A 66 -33.76 -12.43 0.88
CA GLY A 66 -32.43 -13.07 0.85
C GLY A 66 -31.38 -12.44 1.76
N ASN A 67 -31.77 -11.55 2.68
CA ASN A 67 -30.89 -10.96 3.69
C ASN A 67 -31.40 -11.20 5.12
N ILE A 68 -30.47 -11.17 6.08
CA ILE A 68 -30.71 -11.16 7.51
C ILE A 68 -30.11 -9.90 8.14
N VAL A 69 -30.64 -9.49 9.29
CA VAL A 69 -30.01 -8.45 10.10
C VAL A 69 -28.72 -9.02 10.67
N ALA A 70 -27.58 -8.50 10.19
CA ALA A 70 -26.26 -8.95 10.65
C ALA A 70 -25.92 -8.35 12.01
N ASN A 71 -26.15 -7.05 12.15
CA ASN A 71 -25.92 -6.33 13.40
C ASN A 71 -26.65 -4.99 13.40
N VAL A 72 -26.98 -4.49 14.59
CA VAL A 72 -27.47 -3.15 14.83
C VAL A 72 -26.50 -2.50 15.82
N VAL A 73 -25.99 -1.34 15.47
CA VAL A 73 -25.03 -0.59 16.28
C VAL A 73 -25.69 0.68 16.78
N VAL A 74 -25.74 0.85 18.10
CA VAL A 74 -26.31 2.02 18.78
C VAL A 74 -25.19 2.73 19.53
N ASP A 75 -24.95 4.00 19.21
CA ASP A 75 -23.88 4.82 19.81
C ASP A 75 -22.50 4.16 19.78
N GLY A 76 -22.20 3.50 18.67
CA GLY A 76 -20.95 2.76 18.47
C GLY A 76 -20.91 1.37 19.12
N VAL A 77 -21.95 0.98 19.85
CA VAL A 77 -22.03 -0.31 20.56
C VAL A 77 -23.00 -1.28 19.86
N SER A 78 -22.55 -2.51 19.63
CA SER A 78 -23.35 -3.58 19.04
C SER A 78 -24.47 -4.03 19.97
N VAL A 79 -25.72 -4.02 19.50
CA VAL A 79 -26.90 -4.52 20.23
C VAL A 79 -27.44 -5.84 19.63
N GLY A 80 -26.67 -6.49 18.76
CA GLY A 80 -27.02 -7.75 18.12
C GLY A 80 -27.89 -7.55 16.88
N SER A 81 -28.73 -8.51 16.53
CA SER A 81 -29.51 -8.52 15.29
C SER A 81 -31.04 -8.36 15.47
N PRO A 82 -31.53 -7.40 16.29
CA PRO A 82 -32.95 -7.25 16.51
C PRO A 82 -33.68 -6.71 15.26
N ARG A 83 -34.92 -7.15 15.04
CA ARG A 83 -35.82 -6.58 14.00
C ARG A 83 -36.49 -5.28 14.42
N THR A 84 -36.41 -4.93 15.70
CA THR A 84 -36.92 -3.68 16.26
C THR A 84 -36.01 -3.21 17.39
N TYR A 85 -35.69 -1.92 17.44
CA TYR A 85 -34.95 -1.32 18.53
C TYR A 85 -35.71 -0.11 19.08
N ILE A 86 -35.81 0.02 20.40
CA ILE A 86 -36.54 1.11 21.06
C ILE A 86 -35.56 1.90 21.91
N PHE A 87 -35.40 3.18 21.59
CA PHE A 87 -34.82 4.13 22.54
C PHE A 87 -35.93 4.55 23.50
N THR A 88 -35.72 4.37 24.81
CA THR A 88 -36.65 4.81 25.84
C THR A 88 -36.09 6.00 26.59
N ASN A 89 -36.97 6.93 26.96
CA ASN A 89 -36.61 8.09 27.77
C ASN A 89 -35.40 8.86 27.23
N VAL A 90 -35.50 9.33 25.98
CA VAL A 90 -34.37 9.96 25.27
C VAL A 90 -34.00 11.29 25.93
N THR A 91 -32.78 11.37 26.45
CA THR A 91 -32.22 12.56 27.12
C THR A 91 -30.94 13.08 26.46
N ALA A 92 -30.54 12.51 25.31
CA ALA A 92 -29.40 12.93 24.52
C ALA A 92 -29.59 12.56 23.03
N ALA A 93 -28.75 13.10 22.16
CA ALA A 93 -28.70 12.67 20.76
C ALA A 93 -28.07 11.27 20.65
N HIS A 94 -28.54 10.47 19.71
CA HIS A 94 -28.09 9.08 19.52
C HIS A 94 -27.81 8.75 18.04
N THR A 95 -27.16 7.63 17.80
CA THR A 95 -26.96 7.04 16.48
C THR A 95 -27.44 5.60 16.48
N ILE A 96 -28.07 5.15 15.39
CA ILE A 96 -28.43 3.75 15.16
C ILE A 96 -28.11 3.36 13.72
N THR A 97 -27.34 2.30 13.54
CA THR A 97 -26.95 1.79 12.22
C THR A 97 -27.32 0.33 12.10
N ALA A 98 -28.19 -0.01 11.16
CA ALA A 98 -28.52 -1.39 10.81
C ALA A 98 -27.57 -1.91 9.72
N LYS A 99 -26.98 -3.09 9.95
CA LYS A 99 -26.14 -3.81 9.00
C LYS A 99 -26.81 -5.12 8.61
N PHE A 100 -26.75 -5.46 7.34
CA PHE A 100 -27.37 -6.66 6.77
C PHE A 100 -26.33 -7.55 6.11
N ASN A 101 -26.56 -8.87 6.17
CA ASN A 101 -25.82 -9.88 5.43
C ASN A 101 -26.82 -10.68 4.59
N ALA A 102 -26.37 -11.34 3.52
CA ALA A 102 -27.19 -12.34 2.86
C ALA A 102 -27.59 -13.45 3.86
N GLU A 103 -28.82 -13.94 3.77
CA GLU A 103 -29.25 -15.12 4.52
C GLU A 103 -28.43 -16.32 4.04
N PRO A 104 -27.77 -17.09 4.94
CA PRO A 104 -27.11 -18.32 4.53
C PRO A 104 -28.17 -19.27 3.96
N LEU A 105 -28.13 -19.50 2.64
CA LEU A 105 -28.99 -20.51 2.05
C LEU A 105 -28.63 -21.89 2.64
N PRO A 106 -29.62 -22.77 2.86
CA PRO A 106 -29.32 -24.19 3.06
C PRO A 106 -28.52 -24.70 1.85
N PRO A 107 -27.76 -25.80 2.00
CA PRO A 107 -27.13 -26.46 0.86
C PRO A 107 -28.13 -26.61 -0.29
N PRO A 108 -27.74 -26.25 -1.53
CA PRO A 108 -28.59 -26.51 -2.68
C PRO A 108 -28.88 -28.02 -2.75
N ALA A 109 -29.99 -28.41 -3.37
CA ALA A 109 -30.34 -29.81 -3.57
C ALA A 109 -29.47 -30.48 -4.66
N LEU A 110 -28.15 -30.41 -4.50
CA LEU A 110 -27.13 -31.02 -5.35
C LEU A 110 -26.38 -32.09 -4.56
N ASN A 111 -26.09 -33.21 -5.21
CA ASN A 111 -25.21 -34.23 -4.63
C ASN A 111 -23.74 -33.77 -4.75
N PRO A 112 -22.88 -34.08 -3.76
CA PRO A 112 -21.44 -33.85 -3.86
C PRO A 112 -20.82 -34.63 -5.04
N LEU A 113 -19.69 -34.16 -5.57
CA LEU A 113 -19.11 -34.73 -6.80
C LEU A 113 -18.77 -36.23 -6.67
N ASN A 114 -18.43 -36.70 -5.47
CA ASN A 114 -18.12 -38.10 -5.21
C ASN A 114 -19.32 -39.06 -5.41
N GLN A 115 -20.53 -38.52 -5.56
CA GLN A 115 -21.75 -39.26 -5.90
C GLN A 115 -22.12 -39.15 -7.39
N THR A 116 -21.32 -38.42 -8.18
CA THR A 116 -21.51 -38.29 -9.62
C THR A 116 -20.80 -39.42 -10.34
N VAL A 117 -21.49 -40.06 -11.29
CA VAL A 117 -20.90 -41.14 -12.08
C VAL A 117 -19.90 -40.54 -13.06
N VAL A 118 -18.65 -41.01 -12.99
CA VAL A 118 -17.61 -40.66 -13.97
C VAL A 118 -17.98 -41.24 -15.34
N PRO A 119 -18.09 -40.43 -16.40
CA PRO A 119 -18.45 -40.91 -17.74
C PRO A 119 -17.46 -41.96 -18.26
N GLU A 120 -17.99 -43.02 -18.87
CA GLU A 120 -17.18 -44.12 -19.42
C GLU A 120 -17.78 -44.62 -20.74
N PRO A 121 -16.96 -45.02 -21.74
CA PRO A 121 -17.48 -45.56 -22.98
C PRO A 121 -18.33 -46.83 -22.77
N PRO A 122 -19.57 -46.89 -23.26
CA PRO A 122 -20.43 -48.07 -23.12
C PRO A 122 -19.84 -49.34 -23.75
N ASN A 123 -19.04 -49.19 -24.80
CA ASN A 123 -18.38 -50.28 -25.52
C ASN A 123 -16.89 -50.44 -25.14
N LEU A 124 -16.47 -49.92 -23.99
CA LEU A 124 -15.05 -49.94 -23.58
C LEU A 124 -14.46 -51.36 -23.55
N SER A 125 -15.25 -52.35 -23.12
CA SER A 125 -14.83 -53.75 -23.01
C SER A 125 -14.43 -54.38 -24.35
N ASN A 126 -14.89 -53.83 -25.49
CA ASN A 126 -14.47 -54.27 -26.82
C ASN A 126 -12.99 -53.93 -27.12
N PHE A 127 -12.40 -53.01 -26.35
CA PHE A 127 -11.03 -52.53 -26.57
C PHE A 127 -10.13 -52.80 -25.37
N VAL A 128 -10.63 -52.56 -24.16
CA VAL A 128 -9.87 -52.66 -22.91
C VAL A 128 -10.22 -53.95 -22.18
N LYS A 129 -9.21 -54.80 -22.00
CA LYS A 129 -9.28 -56.06 -21.25
C LYS A 129 -9.16 -55.84 -19.73
N SER A 130 -8.34 -54.87 -19.31
CA SER A 130 -8.12 -54.55 -17.90
C SER A 130 -7.99 -53.04 -17.69
N LYS A 131 -9.03 -52.44 -17.09
CA LYS A 131 -9.04 -51.00 -16.76
C LYS A 131 -7.88 -50.59 -15.84
N PRO A 132 -7.54 -51.31 -14.75
CA PRO A 132 -6.38 -50.96 -13.93
C PRO A 132 -5.04 -51.01 -14.70
N ALA A 133 -4.87 -51.96 -15.61
CA ALA A 133 -3.66 -52.01 -16.44
C ALA A 133 -3.61 -50.84 -17.44
N ALA A 134 -4.76 -50.48 -18.03
CA ALA A 134 -4.86 -49.31 -18.90
C ALA A 134 -4.59 -48.00 -18.15
N VAL A 135 -5.05 -47.86 -16.89
CA VAL A 135 -4.73 -46.71 -16.02
C VAL A 135 -3.22 -46.61 -15.76
N ARG A 136 -2.53 -47.73 -15.48
CA ARG A 136 -1.06 -47.73 -15.34
C ARG A 136 -0.36 -47.30 -16.61
N LEU A 137 -0.79 -47.82 -17.76
CA LEU A 137 -0.25 -47.42 -19.06
C LEU A 137 -0.48 -45.93 -19.33
N GLY A 138 -1.67 -45.43 -19.02
CA GLY A 138 -2.04 -44.02 -19.17
C GLY A 138 -1.19 -43.11 -18.31
N LYS A 139 -1.04 -43.42 -17.01
CA LYS A 139 -0.17 -42.65 -16.10
C LYS A 139 1.28 -42.68 -16.58
N ALA A 140 1.78 -43.83 -17.03
CA ALA A 140 3.14 -43.92 -17.57
C ALA A 140 3.32 -43.05 -18.83
N LEU A 141 2.41 -43.11 -19.80
CA LEU A 141 2.49 -42.31 -21.03
C LEU A 141 2.30 -40.81 -20.79
N PHE A 142 1.39 -40.42 -19.91
CA PHE A 142 1.10 -39.01 -19.59
C PHE A 142 2.33 -38.29 -19.02
N TRP A 143 3.09 -38.99 -18.16
CA TRP A 143 4.25 -38.43 -17.47
C TRP A 143 5.58 -38.64 -18.21
N ASP A 144 5.68 -39.55 -19.20
CA ASP A 144 6.98 -39.89 -19.81
C ASP A 144 7.52 -38.79 -20.74
N MET A 145 8.61 -38.15 -20.30
CA MET A 145 9.34 -37.12 -21.07
C MET A 145 9.94 -37.64 -22.38
N GLN A 146 10.06 -38.96 -22.54
CA GLN A 146 10.58 -39.58 -23.75
C GLN A 146 9.56 -39.58 -24.90
N VAL A 147 8.29 -39.24 -24.65
CA VAL A 147 7.26 -39.15 -25.68
C VAL A 147 7.61 -38.04 -26.67
N GLY A 148 7.96 -36.85 -26.18
CA GLY A 148 8.30 -35.70 -27.01
C GLY A 148 9.50 -35.96 -27.93
N SER A 149 9.57 -35.24 -29.05
CA SER A 149 10.65 -35.44 -30.03
C SER A 149 12.03 -35.06 -29.49
N ASP A 150 12.09 -34.16 -28.51
CA ASP A 150 13.33 -33.69 -27.87
C ASP A 150 13.74 -34.51 -26.64
N GLY A 151 12.93 -35.51 -26.25
CA GLY A 151 13.12 -36.31 -25.05
C GLY A 151 12.97 -35.52 -23.74
N VAL A 152 12.35 -34.34 -23.78
CA VAL A 152 12.08 -33.49 -22.61
C VAL A 152 10.58 -33.28 -22.41
N GLN A 153 9.80 -33.12 -23.48
CA GLN A 153 8.39 -32.80 -23.39
C GLN A 153 7.51 -34.04 -23.11
N ALA A 154 6.66 -33.95 -22.07
CA ALA A 154 5.57 -34.87 -21.77
C ALA A 154 4.22 -34.13 -21.76
N CYS A 155 3.09 -34.84 -21.66
CA CYS A 155 1.79 -34.20 -21.36
C CYS A 155 1.90 -33.42 -20.04
N ALA A 156 2.48 -34.06 -19.02
CA ALA A 156 2.69 -33.46 -17.72
C ALA A 156 3.55 -32.18 -17.75
N SER A 157 4.43 -31.97 -18.75
CA SER A 157 5.25 -30.75 -18.85
C SER A 157 4.43 -29.45 -18.96
N CYS A 158 3.20 -29.53 -19.45
CA CYS A 158 2.24 -28.41 -19.51
C CYS A 158 1.11 -28.54 -18.47
N HIS A 159 1.04 -29.66 -17.74
CA HIS A 159 -0.08 -29.99 -16.84
C HIS A 159 0.40 -30.39 -15.44
N PHE A 160 1.57 -29.91 -15.01
CA PHE A 160 2.24 -30.35 -13.78
C PHE A 160 1.70 -29.67 -12.52
N SER A 161 1.08 -28.49 -12.61
CA SER A 161 0.61 -27.72 -11.46
C SER A 161 -0.91 -27.71 -11.41
N ALA A 162 -1.51 -28.51 -10.52
CA ALA A 162 -2.95 -28.73 -10.46
C ALA A 162 -3.59 -29.06 -11.83
N GLY A 163 -2.85 -29.78 -12.68
CA GLY A 163 -3.26 -30.11 -14.04
C GLY A 163 -3.10 -29.00 -15.08
N ALA A 164 -2.53 -27.84 -14.74
CA ALA A 164 -2.33 -26.67 -15.59
C ALA A 164 -0.84 -26.24 -15.65
N ASP A 165 -0.57 -25.10 -16.30
CA ASP A 165 0.76 -24.50 -16.42
C ASP A 165 0.80 -23.10 -15.81
N ASN A 166 1.50 -22.96 -14.68
CA ASN A 166 1.65 -21.70 -13.97
C ASN A 166 3.00 -20.99 -14.25
N ARG A 167 3.76 -21.43 -15.26
CA ARG A 167 5.04 -20.80 -15.61
C ARG A 167 4.83 -19.41 -16.21
N LEU A 168 5.77 -18.51 -15.94
CA LEU A 168 5.80 -17.15 -16.51
C LEU A 168 6.98 -16.90 -17.45
N LYS A 169 7.91 -17.85 -17.54
CA LYS A 169 9.12 -17.74 -18.35
C LYS A 169 8.92 -18.46 -19.67
N ASN A 170 9.14 -17.74 -20.77
CA ASN A 170 8.94 -18.22 -22.14
C ASN A 170 7.52 -18.78 -22.35
N THR A 171 6.51 -18.04 -21.89
CA THR A 171 5.11 -18.46 -21.96
C THR A 171 4.23 -17.54 -22.80
N VAL A 172 4.81 -16.57 -23.52
CA VAL A 172 4.04 -15.67 -24.40
C VAL A 172 4.05 -16.18 -25.83
N ASN A 173 2.87 -16.17 -26.45
CA ASN A 173 2.65 -16.30 -27.88
C ASN A 173 2.14 -14.94 -28.41
N PRO A 174 2.60 -14.48 -29.59
CA PRO A 174 2.33 -13.12 -30.07
C PRO A 174 0.91 -12.88 -30.60
N GLY A 175 -0.02 -13.82 -30.34
CA GLY A 175 -1.43 -13.64 -30.66
C GLY A 175 -1.74 -13.59 -32.15
N ALA A 176 -2.89 -12.99 -32.48
CA ALA A 176 -3.44 -12.96 -33.83
C ALA A 176 -2.65 -12.02 -34.76
N ASN A 177 -2.03 -10.97 -34.23
CA ASN A 177 -1.26 -10.03 -35.03
C ASN A 177 0.17 -10.50 -35.36
N GLY A 178 0.66 -11.56 -34.70
CA GLY A 178 1.97 -12.17 -34.95
C GLY A 178 3.19 -11.38 -34.41
N THR A 179 2.98 -10.36 -33.59
CA THR A 179 4.00 -9.49 -32.99
C THR A 179 3.88 -9.46 -31.47
N PHE A 180 4.97 -9.77 -30.76
CA PHE A 180 5.01 -9.71 -29.30
C PHE A 180 4.82 -8.29 -28.75
N GLN A 181 3.90 -8.11 -27.81
CA GLN A 181 3.57 -6.81 -27.20
C GLN A 181 3.93 -6.74 -25.71
N VAL A 182 3.88 -7.88 -25.00
CA VAL A 182 4.15 -7.97 -23.55
C VAL A 182 5.61 -8.26 -23.30
N VAL A 183 6.10 -9.37 -23.86
CA VAL A 183 7.52 -9.74 -23.79
C VAL A 183 7.85 -10.68 -24.95
N GLY A 184 9.04 -10.52 -25.54
CA GLY A 184 9.50 -11.36 -26.64
C GLY A 184 9.84 -12.80 -26.25
N PRO A 185 10.22 -13.65 -27.23
CA PRO A 185 10.58 -15.05 -27.02
C PRO A 185 11.67 -15.20 -25.95
N GLY A 186 11.55 -16.21 -25.08
CA GLY A 186 12.47 -16.42 -23.98
C GLY A 186 12.33 -15.43 -22.81
N GLY A 187 11.45 -14.44 -22.90
CA GLY A 187 11.20 -13.44 -21.86
C GLY A 187 10.42 -13.96 -20.65
N THR A 188 10.40 -13.19 -19.56
CA THR A 188 9.60 -13.50 -18.35
C THR A 188 8.47 -12.49 -18.23
N VAL A 189 7.23 -12.95 -18.18
CA VAL A 189 6.08 -12.08 -17.90
C VAL A 189 6.12 -11.65 -16.44
N GLN A 190 5.99 -10.35 -16.19
CA GLN A 190 5.90 -9.78 -14.84
C GLN A 190 4.44 -9.70 -14.40
N LEU A 191 4.18 -9.86 -13.10
CA LEU A 191 2.81 -9.78 -12.55
C LEU A 191 2.14 -8.43 -12.84
N SER A 192 2.91 -7.33 -12.86
CA SER A 192 2.42 -5.98 -13.23
C SER A 192 2.02 -5.82 -14.70
N GLN A 193 2.37 -6.79 -15.56
CA GLN A 193 1.94 -6.82 -16.96
C GLN A 193 0.55 -7.41 -17.15
N PHE A 194 -0.04 -8.02 -16.11
CA PHE A 194 -1.44 -8.41 -16.10
C PHE A 194 -2.34 -7.26 -15.60
N PRO A 195 -3.61 -7.20 -16.02
CA PRO A 195 -4.17 -7.93 -17.17
C PRO A 195 -3.68 -7.36 -18.51
N PHE A 196 -3.67 -8.16 -19.58
CA PHE A 196 -3.20 -7.70 -20.90
C PHE A 196 -4.13 -6.67 -21.55
N HIS A 197 -5.40 -6.67 -21.16
CA HIS A 197 -6.35 -5.59 -21.42
C HIS A 197 -6.67 -4.85 -20.10
N GLN A 198 -6.26 -3.60 -19.99
CA GLN A 198 -6.38 -2.80 -18.78
C GLN A 198 -7.04 -1.45 -19.07
N ARG A 199 -7.98 -1.06 -18.21
CA ARG A 199 -8.63 0.26 -18.20
C ARG A 199 -8.15 1.09 -17.01
N ALA A 200 -8.26 2.41 -17.10
CA ALA A 200 -7.86 3.32 -16.02
C ALA A 200 -8.69 3.09 -14.73
N ALA A 201 -9.96 2.69 -14.86
CA ALA A 201 -10.78 2.18 -13.76
C ALA A 201 -11.22 0.73 -14.10
N PRO A 202 -10.55 -0.31 -13.54
CA PRO A 202 -10.70 -1.71 -13.99
C PRO A 202 -12.12 -2.29 -13.92
N ALA A 203 -12.96 -1.78 -13.01
CA ALA A 203 -14.30 -2.29 -12.73
C ALA A 203 -15.43 -1.33 -13.15
N ASP A 204 -15.13 -0.27 -13.90
CA ASP A 204 -16.17 0.62 -14.40
C ASP A 204 -16.87 0.04 -15.62
N ALA A 205 -18.08 0.53 -15.92
CA ALA A 205 -18.90 0.04 -17.02
C ALA A 205 -18.39 0.51 -18.39
N GLN A 206 -17.13 0.20 -18.71
CA GLN A 206 -16.42 0.57 -19.94
C GLN A 206 -16.24 2.09 -20.14
N LEU A 207 -16.37 2.90 -19.07
CA LEU A 207 -16.37 4.38 -19.17
C LEU A 207 -14.97 4.96 -19.23
N SER A 208 -14.03 4.37 -18.49
CA SER A 208 -12.65 4.82 -18.42
C SER A 208 -11.84 4.42 -19.64
N ALA A 209 -10.82 5.20 -20.00
CA ALA A 209 -9.97 4.90 -21.13
C ALA A 209 -9.21 3.56 -20.95
N VAL A 210 -8.99 2.85 -22.05
CA VAL A 210 -8.07 1.72 -22.11
C VAL A 210 -6.63 2.26 -22.00
N VAL A 211 -5.88 1.77 -21.02
CA VAL A 211 -4.49 2.20 -20.75
C VAL A 211 -3.46 1.20 -21.28
N ARG A 212 -3.87 -0.06 -21.48
CA ARG A 212 -3.05 -1.12 -22.10
C ARG A 212 -3.96 -2.11 -22.80
N ASN A 213 -3.58 -2.55 -23.98
CA ASN A 213 -4.27 -3.61 -24.71
C ASN A 213 -3.24 -4.44 -25.48
N SER A 214 -3.31 -5.76 -25.33
CA SER A 214 -2.44 -6.71 -26.00
C SER A 214 -3.23 -7.96 -26.37
N ASP A 215 -3.02 -8.49 -27.57
CA ASP A 215 -3.57 -9.77 -28.03
C ASP A 215 -2.61 -10.95 -27.83
N ASP A 216 -1.43 -10.70 -27.26
CA ASP A 216 -0.55 -11.77 -26.76
C ASP A 216 -1.32 -12.78 -25.89
N VAL A 217 -0.89 -14.04 -25.97
CA VAL A 217 -1.48 -15.16 -25.25
C VAL A 217 -0.45 -15.75 -24.29
N VAL A 218 -0.86 -16.03 -23.06
CA VAL A 218 -0.05 -16.84 -22.14
C VAL A 218 -0.39 -18.31 -22.30
N GLY A 219 0.50 -19.04 -22.95
CA GLY A 219 0.42 -20.48 -23.21
C GLY A 219 1.57 -21.27 -22.58
N SER A 220 1.63 -22.56 -22.88
CA SER A 220 2.71 -23.43 -22.46
C SER A 220 3.81 -23.49 -23.51
N GLN A 221 5.07 -23.57 -23.05
CA GLN A 221 6.17 -23.88 -23.94
C GLN A 221 6.23 -25.36 -24.28
N GLY A 222 6.33 -25.65 -25.56
CA GLY A 222 6.54 -26.99 -26.11
C GLY A 222 7.94 -27.16 -26.67
N VAL A 223 8.05 -27.68 -27.90
CA VAL A 223 9.33 -28.00 -28.54
C VAL A 223 9.90 -26.83 -29.36
N ARG A 224 11.19 -26.94 -29.74
CA ARG A 224 11.81 -26.05 -30.73
C ARG A 224 11.42 -26.49 -32.14
N LEU A 225 11.27 -25.52 -33.05
CA LEU A 225 10.90 -25.80 -34.43
C LEU A 225 11.92 -26.73 -35.11
N SER A 226 11.44 -27.86 -35.62
CA SER A 226 12.23 -28.84 -36.35
C SER A 226 11.35 -29.73 -37.24
N GLU A 227 11.94 -30.30 -38.29
CA GLU A 227 11.32 -31.35 -39.12
C GLU A 227 11.73 -32.73 -38.63
N PHE A 228 10.76 -33.63 -38.53
CA PHE A 228 10.97 -35.02 -38.20
C PHE A 228 11.63 -35.77 -39.38
N LEU A 229 12.68 -36.54 -39.11
CA LEU A 229 13.30 -37.44 -40.10
C LEU A 229 12.92 -38.89 -39.80
N ASP A 230 13.32 -39.39 -38.63
CA ASP A 230 12.95 -40.71 -38.13
C ASP A 230 13.13 -40.78 -36.60
N ILE A 231 12.80 -41.91 -36.00
CA ILE A 231 13.14 -42.25 -34.63
C ILE A 231 14.53 -42.91 -34.55
N VAL A 232 15.15 -42.89 -33.37
CA VAL A 232 16.28 -43.78 -33.05
C VAL A 232 15.81 -44.83 -32.06
N ILE A 233 15.95 -46.10 -32.42
CA ILE A 233 15.55 -47.22 -31.54
C ILE A 233 16.37 -47.16 -30.24
N GLY A 234 15.67 -47.25 -29.10
CA GLY A 234 16.28 -47.15 -27.77
C GLY A 234 16.65 -45.73 -27.32
N SER A 235 16.29 -44.69 -28.09
CA SER A 235 16.56 -43.28 -27.75
C SER A 235 15.29 -42.53 -27.35
N ALA A 236 15.43 -41.67 -26.34
CA ALA A 236 14.41 -40.71 -25.95
C ALA A 236 14.27 -39.54 -26.94
N VAL A 237 15.23 -39.33 -27.84
CA VAL A 237 15.29 -38.20 -28.77
C VAL A 237 15.11 -38.71 -30.21
N ASP A 238 14.26 -38.02 -30.98
CA ASP A 238 14.03 -38.31 -32.40
C ASP A 238 15.19 -37.76 -33.27
N GLN A 239 15.38 -38.31 -34.46
CA GLN A 239 16.21 -37.67 -35.49
C GLN A 239 15.41 -36.58 -36.17
N VAL A 240 15.95 -35.36 -36.12
CA VAL A 240 15.28 -34.16 -36.62
C VAL A 240 16.26 -33.27 -37.37
N THR A 241 15.71 -32.41 -38.24
CA THR A 241 16.43 -31.28 -38.82
C THR A 241 15.92 -29.99 -38.19
N PRO A 242 16.75 -29.24 -37.44
CA PRO A 242 16.36 -27.93 -36.92
C PRO A 242 15.96 -26.98 -38.06
N VAL A 243 14.90 -26.21 -37.86
CA VAL A 243 14.44 -25.18 -38.83
C VAL A 243 14.44 -23.84 -38.13
N ALA A 244 15.03 -22.81 -38.73
CA ALA A 244 15.02 -21.46 -38.16
C ALA A 244 13.56 -20.99 -37.91
N ASP A 245 13.26 -20.57 -36.69
CA ASP A 245 11.94 -20.07 -36.33
C ASP A 245 11.93 -18.54 -36.42
N PRO A 246 11.16 -17.92 -37.33
CA PRO A 246 11.14 -16.47 -37.50
C PRO A 246 10.47 -15.74 -36.33
N VAL A 247 9.66 -16.43 -35.53
CA VAL A 247 8.88 -15.86 -34.42
C VAL A 247 9.55 -16.18 -33.08
N PHE A 248 9.86 -17.45 -32.83
CA PHE A 248 10.40 -17.93 -31.57
C PHE A 248 11.92 -18.09 -31.63
N ASN A 249 12.64 -16.97 -31.75
CA ASN A 249 14.10 -16.94 -31.70
C ASN A 249 14.67 -15.74 -30.93
N VAL A 250 15.88 -15.90 -30.40
CA VAL A 250 16.68 -14.81 -29.82
C VAL A 250 18.07 -14.86 -30.46
N SER A 251 18.44 -13.77 -31.14
CA SER A 251 19.72 -13.65 -31.85
C SER A 251 20.00 -14.80 -32.82
N GLY A 252 18.96 -15.24 -33.55
CA GLY A 252 19.05 -16.35 -34.51
C GLY A 252 19.01 -17.76 -33.89
N ASN A 253 18.92 -17.88 -32.57
CA ASN A 253 18.77 -19.16 -31.89
C ASN A 253 17.31 -19.42 -31.54
N ASN A 254 16.75 -20.55 -31.96
CA ASN A 254 15.38 -20.91 -31.64
C ASN A 254 15.16 -21.05 -30.12
N THR A 255 14.12 -20.39 -29.62
CA THR A 255 13.53 -20.69 -28.31
C THR A 255 12.51 -21.82 -28.46
N ARG A 256 12.02 -22.36 -27.33
CA ARG A 256 10.84 -23.24 -27.36
C ARG A 256 9.63 -22.42 -27.82
N ARG A 257 8.80 -23.02 -28.67
CA ARG A 257 7.57 -22.39 -29.17
C ARG A 257 6.50 -22.44 -28.09
N VAL A 258 5.58 -21.48 -28.11
CA VAL A 258 4.51 -21.34 -27.10
C VAL A 258 3.14 -21.56 -27.73
N THR A 259 2.27 -22.30 -27.06
CA THR A 259 0.90 -22.55 -27.53
C THR A 259 0.10 -21.27 -27.69
N GLY A 260 -0.76 -21.22 -28.71
CA GLY A 260 -1.62 -20.06 -29.00
C GLY A 260 -2.85 -19.93 -28.09
N ARG A 261 -2.99 -20.79 -27.07
CA ARG A 261 -4.00 -20.72 -26.02
C ARG A 261 -3.39 -21.17 -24.70
N ASN A 262 -3.97 -20.69 -23.60
CA ASN A 262 -3.64 -21.11 -22.25
C ASN A 262 -3.99 -22.58 -22.02
N THR A 263 -3.20 -23.25 -21.20
CA THR A 263 -3.35 -24.68 -20.91
C THR A 263 -4.34 -24.89 -19.76
N PRO A 264 -5.54 -25.46 -20.01
CA PRO A 264 -6.52 -25.67 -18.96
C PRO A 264 -6.13 -26.83 -18.04
N THR A 265 -6.76 -26.92 -16.87
CA THR A 265 -6.58 -28.08 -15.99
C THR A 265 -7.13 -29.38 -16.61
N ILE A 266 -6.40 -30.48 -16.42
CA ILE A 266 -6.88 -31.85 -16.74
C ILE A 266 -7.73 -32.46 -15.61
N ILE A 267 -7.72 -31.87 -14.42
CA ILE A 267 -8.47 -32.38 -13.28
C ILE A 267 -9.96 -32.17 -13.54
N ASN A 268 -10.77 -33.21 -13.33
CA ASN A 268 -12.18 -33.28 -13.72
C ASN A 268 -12.46 -33.16 -15.23
N ALA A 269 -11.46 -33.13 -16.11
CA ALA A 269 -11.68 -32.98 -17.55
C ALA A 269 -12.42 -34.17 -18.19
N ILE A 270 -12.53 -35.30 -17.48
CA ILE A 270 -13.35 -36.45 -17.87
C ILE A 270 -14.84 -36.12 -17.97
N PHE A 271 -15.30 -35.12 -17.22
CA PHE A 271 -16.68 -34.67 -17.29
C PHE A 271 -16.94 -33.79 -18.52
N ASN A 272 -15.91 -33.25 -19.20
CA ASN A 272 -16.15 -32.45 -20.40
C ASN A 272 -16.77 -33.29 -21.52
N PHE A 273 -17.90 -32.83 -22.09
CA PHE A 273 -18.51 -33.50 -23.25
C PHE A 273 -17.59 -33.48 -24.47
N THR A 274 -17.01 -32.33 -24.79
CA THR A 274 -15.90 -32.19 -25.75
C THR A 274 -14.72 -31.48 -25.10
N ASN A 275 -13.50 -31.77 -25.56
CA ASN A 275 -12.27 -31.25 -24.96
C ASN A 275 -11.56 -30.24 -25.90
N PHE A 276 -10.58 -29.51 -25.34
CA PHE A 276 -10.05 -28.21 -25.81
C PHE A 276 -11.00 -27.03 -25.60
N TRP A 277 -10.46 -25.81 -25.65
CA TRP A 277 -11.22 -24.57 -25.52
C TRP A 277 -12.26 -24.37 -26.64
N ASP A 278 -12.00 -24.85 -27.85
CA ASP A 278 -12.93 -24.81 -29.00
C ASP A 278 -13.75 -26.10 -29.15
N GLY A 279 -13.55 -27.08 -28.26
CA GLY A 279 -14.26 -28.36 -28.30
C GLY A 279 -13.94 -29.23 -29.51
N ARG A 280 -12.81 -29.00 -30.21
CA ARG A 280 -12.44 -29.79 -31.40
C ARG A 280 -12.16 -31.26 -31.13
N ALA A 281 -11.87 -31.63 -29.88
CA ALA A 281 -11.75 -33.03 -29.49
C ALA A 281 -13.14 -33.63 -29.29
N ASN A 282 -13.56 -34.37 -30.31
CA ASN A 282 -14.89 -34.93 -30.43
C ASN A 282 -15.17 -35.98 -29.35
N PHE A 283 -16.40 -35.97 -28.84
CA PHE A 283 -16.93 -36.94 -27.89
C PHE A 283 -16.84 -38.40 -28.36
N ILE A 284 -16.86 -38.64 -29.66
CA ILE A 284 -16.68 -39.94 -30.30
C ILE A 284 -15.23 -40.06 -30.76
N PHE A 285 -14.44 -40.90 -30.09
CA PHE A 285 -13.08 -41.19 -30.52
C PHE A 285 -13.09 -42.21 -31.66
N ASN A 286 -12.39 -41.87 -32.75
CA ASN A 286 -12.25 -42.68 -33.96
C ASN A 286 -11.00 -43.61 -33.93
N GLY A 287 -10.31 -43.69 -32.78
CA GLY A 287 -9.10 -44.48 -32.60
C GLY A 287 -7.82 -43.86 -33.16
N SER A 288 -7.91 -42.71 -33.86
CA SER A 288 -6.80 -42.17 -34.67
C SER A 288 -6.44 -40.72 -34.33
N ASN A 289 -7.42 -39.82 -34.20
CA ASN A 289 -7.21 -38.38 -34.07
C ASN A 289 -8.37 -37.67 -33.33
N PRO A 290 -8.29 -36.34 -33.07
CA PRO A 290 -9.28 -35.64 -32.27
C PRO A 290 -10.67 -35.48 -32.89
N PHE A 291 -10.83 -35.64 -34.21
CA PHE A 291 -11.98 -35.08 -34.93
C PHE A 291 -13.15 -36.05 -35.13
N GLY A 292 -13.07 -37.26 -34.55
CA GLY A 292 -14.17 -38.23 -34.57
C GLY A 292 -14.64 -38.58 -35.99
N PRO A 293 -15.96 -38.54 -36.28
CA PRO A 293 -16.51 -38.97 -37.56
C PRO A 293 -16.19 -38.04 -38.75
N ALA A 294 -15.62 -36.86 -38.51
CA ALA A 294 -15.19 -35.98 -39.60
C ALA A 294 -14.03 -36.58 -40.42
N ASP A 295 -13.22 -37.46 -39.82
CA ASP A 295 -12.21 -38.24 -40.54
C ASP A 295 -12.76 -39.60 -40.97
N THR A 296 -13.14 -39.73 -42.24
CA THR A 296 -13.66 -40.98 -42.81
C THR A 296 -12.58 -42.04 -43.05
N ASN A 297 -11.29 -41.70 -42.96
CA ASN A 297 -10.16 -42.60 -43.17
C ASN A 297 -9.58 -43.17 -41.85
N ALA A 298 -10.05 -42.66 -40.71
CA ALA A 298 -9.68 -43.13 -39.38
C ALA A 298 -10.09 -44.60 -39.18
N GLY A 299 -9.32 -45.31 -38.36
CA GLY A 299 -9.64 -46.69 -38.00
C GLY A 299 -8.50 -47.43 -37.32
N VAL A 300 -8.83 -48.61 -36.82
CA VAL A 300 -7.97 -49.49 -36.02
C VAL A 300 -7.75 -50.81 -36.76
N TRP A 301 -6.55 -51.36 -36.68
CA TRP A 301 -6.22 -52.67 -37.24
C TRP A 301 -6.61 -53.80 -36.28
N PHE A 302 -7.44 -54.72 -36.72
CA PHE A 302 -7.82 -55.93 -36.01
C PHE A 302 -7.11 -57.14 -36.62
N ASN A 303 -6.74 -58.10 -35.78
CA ASN A 303 -6.24 -59.40 -36.21
C ASN A 303 -7.40 -60.40 -36.23
N ASP A 304 -8.05 -60.52 -37.38
CA ASP A 304 -9.13 -61.48 -37.58
C ASP A 304 -8.56 -62.84 -38.03
N PRO A 305 -9.35 -63.93 -37.99
CA PRO A 305 -8.93 -65.23 -38.53
C PRO A 305 -8.46 -65.20 -39.99
N GLN A 306 -8.92 -64.21 -40.78
CA GLN A 306 -8.57 -64.02 -42.20
C GLN A 306 -7.34 -63.11 -42.40
N GLY A 307 -6.77 -62.55 -41.33
CA GLY A 307 -5.62 -61.66 -41.36
C GLY A 307 -5.91 -60.26 -40.82
N LEU A 308 -4.97 -59.35 -41.05
CA LEU A 308 -5.01 -57.99 -40.51
C LEU A 308 -5.98 -57.10 -41.32
N VAL A 309 -7.01 -56.55 -40.67
CA VAL A 309 -8.04 -55.71 -41.31
C VAL A 309 -8.20 -54.39 -40.57
N LYS A 310 -8.17 -53.26 -41.30
CA LYS A 310 -8.46 -51.94 -40.73
C LYS A 310 -9.96 -51.70 -40.74
N ARG A 311 -10.54 -51.34 -39.58
CA ARG A 311 -11.97 -51.04 -39.42
C ARG A 311 -12.17 -49.67 -38.78
N PRO A 312 -13.20 -48.90 -39.18
CA PRO A 312 -13.60 -47.72 -38.42
C PRO A 312 -14.07 -48.13 -37.02
N VAL A 313 -13.82 -47.29 -36.03
CA VAL A 313 -14.30 -47.47 -34.66
C VAL A 313 -14.99 -46.20 -34.19
N ALA A 314 -15.98 -46.35 -33.31
CA ALA A 314 -16.67 -45.25 -32.67
C ALA A 314 -16.75 -45.54 -31.17
N ILE A 315 -15.98 -44.79 -30.38
CA ILE A 315 -15.93 -44.94 -28.93
C ILE A 315 -16.54 -43.70 -28.33
N GLN A 316 -17.77 -43.81 -27.84
CA GLN A 316 -18.52 -42.69 -27.23
C GLN A 316 -17.98 -42.36 -25.84
N PHE A 317 -18.28 -41.18 -25.30
CA PHE A 317 -17.74 -40.70 -24.01
C PHE A 317 -16.21 -40.74 -23.98
N ALA A 318 -15.58 -40.48 -25.14
CA ALA A 318 -14.14 -40.60 -25.32
C ALA A 318 -13.46 -39.31 -25.79
N SER A 319 -14.00 -38.15 -25.40
CA SER A 319 -13.44 -36.84 -25.78
C SER A 319 -12.02 -36.63 -25.30
N LEU A 320 -11.64 -37.18 -24.14
CA LEU A 320 -10.26 -37.14 -23.65
C LEU A 320 -9.33 -38.02 -24.48
N ALA A 321 -9.78 -39.20 -24.93
CA ALA A 321 -9.00 -40.04 -25.82
C ALA A 321 -8.76 -39.34 -27.16
N SER A 322 -9.81 -38.70 -27.72
CA SER A 322 -9.69 -37.81 -28.87
C SER A 322 -8.68 -36.69 -28.61
N GLN A 323 -8.81 -35.96 -27.50
CA GLN A 323 -7.94 -34.83 -27.14
C GLN A 323 -6.47 -35.24 -27.03
N ALA A 324 -6.19 -36.34 -26.35
CA ALA A 324 -4.83 -36.79 -26.08
C ALA A 324 -4.03 -37.03 -27.37
N THR A 325 -4.69 -37.33 -28.49
CA THR A 325 -4.00 -37.56 -29.77
C THR A 325 -3.52 -36.29 -30.47
N GLY A 326 -4.02 -35.11 -30.10
CA GLY A 326 -3.63 -33.84 -30.72
C GLY A 326 -2.19 -33.42 -30.36
N PRO A 327 -1.88 -33.15 -29.08
CA PRO A 327 -0.59 -32.58 -28.67
C PRO A 327 0.61 -33.48 -29.02
N ALA A 328 0.42 -34.80 -29.01
CA ALA A 328 1.48 -35.78 -29.22
C ALA A 328 2.17 -35.67 -30.59
N LEU A 329 1.48 -35.11 -31.60
CA LEU A 329 2.01 -34.90 -32.95
C LEU A 329 2.12 -33.41 -33.34
N ASP A 330 1.76 -32.49 -32.44
CA ASP A 330 1.76 -31.06 -32.75
C ASP A 330 3.19 -30.47 -32.75
N GLY A 331 3.48 -29.68 -33.79
CA GLY A 331 4.78 -29.04 -34.07
C GLY A 331 5.16 -27.88 -33.15
N THR A 332 4.25 -27.48 -32.27
CA THR A 332 4.42 -26.44 -31.26
C THR A 332 4.49 -27.09 -29.88
N GLU A 333 3.67 -28.11 -29.62
CA GLU A 333 3.55 -28.76 -28.32
C GLU A 333 4.63 -29.82 -28.07
N MET A 334 4.54 -31.02 -28.65
CA MET A 334 5.38 -32.17 -28.24
C MET A 334 6.26 -32.75 -29.35
N SER A 335 6.01 -32.42 -30.62
CA SER A 335 6.59 -33.17 -31.74
C SER A 335 7.37 -32.29 -32.70
N ALA A 336 8.40 -32.85 -33.33
CA ALA A 336 8.90 -32.32 -34.59
C ALA A 336 7.82 -32.48 -35.68
N ARG A 337 7.76 -31.54 -36.63
CA ARG A 337 6.73 -31.54 -37.68
C ARG A 337 6.87 -32.79 -38.57
N GLY A 338 5.74 -33.41 -38.93
CA GLY A 338 5.70 -34.57 -39.82
C GLY A 338 5.79 -35.95 -39.14
N ARG A 339 5.93 -36.00 -37.81
CA ARG A 339 5.89 -37.27 -37.06
C ARG A 339 4.50 -37.90 -37.09
N THR A 340 4.43 -39.23 -37.05
CA THR A 340 3.16 -39.99 -37.03
C THR A 340 3.05 -40.90 -35.81
N PHE A 341 1.81 -41.27 -35.43
CA PHE A 341 1.55 -42.18 -34.31
C PHE A 341 2.26 -43.53 -34.42
N PRO A 342 2.31 -44.20 -35.60
CA PRO A 342 3.07 -45.43 -35.75
C PRO A 342 4.58 -45.28 -35.46
N LYS A 343 5.16 -44.12 -35.79
CA LYS A 343 6.56 -43.81 -35.44
C LYS A 343 6.72 -43.56 -33.95
N LEU A 344 5.82 -42.80 -33.32
CA LEU A 344 5.80 -42.61 -31.86
C LEU A 344 5.67 -43.96 -31.14
N GLY A 345 4.74 -44.83 -31.56
CA GLY A 345 4.57 -46.17 -30.99
C GLY A 345 5.83 -47.00 -31.12
N LYS A 346 6.45 -47.04 -32.30
CA LYS A 346 7.71 -47.76 -32.52
C LYS A 346 8.84 -47.26 -31.61
N LYS A 347 8.91 -45.94 -31.33
CA LYS A 347 9.84 -45.38 -30.34
C LYS A 347 9.53 -45.88 -28.94
N MET A 348 8.31 -45.67 -28.44
CA MET A 348 7.95 -46.01 -27.07
C MET A 348 8.10 -47.50 -26.80
N LEU A 349 7.75 -48.37 -27.75
CA LEU A 349 7.93 -49.82 -27.64
C LEU A 349 9.40 -50.27 -27.51
N SER A 350 10.36 -49.41 -27.87
CA SER A 350 11.79 -49.68 -27.72
C SER A 350 12.41 -49.15 -26.42
N LEU A 351 11.63 -48.43 -25.61
CA LEU A 351 12.10 -47.73 -24.41
C LEU A 351 11.62 -48.39 -23.12
N THR A 352 12.38 -48.17 -22.06
CA THR A 352 11.90 -48.41 -20.69
C THR A 352 10.89 -47.32 -20.32
N PRO A 353 9.67 -47.67 -19.88
CA PRO A 353 8.68 -46.68 -19.44
C PRO A 353 9.22 -45.80 -18.32
N LEU A 354 9.04 -44.48 -18.46
CA LEU A 354 9.53 -43.45 -17.53
C LEU A 354 11.05 -43.53 -17.28
N GLY A 355 11.82 -44.04 -18.24
CA GLY A 355 13.25 -44.34 -18.08
C GLY A 355 14.13 -43.15 -17.71
N LYS A 356 13.64 -41.91 -17.94
CA LYS A 356 14.32 -40.66 -17.57
C LYS A 356 13.94 -40.12 -16.19
N GLN A 357 12.94 -40.70 -15.53
CA GLN A 357 12.28 -40.12 -14.36
C GLN A 357 12.26 -41.11 -13.21
N LEU A 358 12.36 -40.58 -11.98
CA LEU A 358 12.07 -41.35 -10.79
C LEU A 358 10.55 -41.59 -10.65
N VAL A 359 10.16 -42.80 -10.27
CA VAL A 359 8.79 -43.12 -9.82
C VAL A 359 8.85 -43.48 -8.36
N HIS A 360 8.10 -42.80 -7.49
CA HIS A 360 8.13 -43.11 -6.07
C HIS A 360 7.59 -44.54 -5.82
N PRO A 361 8.24 -45.39 -5.00
CA PRO A 361 7.72 -46.75 -4.73
C PRO A 361 6.34 -46.77 -4.05
N GLY A 362 6.01 -45.68 -3.34
CA GLY A 362 4.68 -45.43 -2.76
C GLY A 362 3.70 -44.67 -3.67
N ASP A 363 4.02 -44.46 -4.96
CA ASP A 363 3.04 -43.93 -5.94
C ASP A 363 1.81 -44.87 -6.01
N SER A 364 0.61 -44.29 -6.03
CA SER A 364 -0.66 -45.01 -5.85
C SER A 364 -1.00 -45.97 -7.01
N VAL A 365 -0.43 -45.76 -8.19
CA VAL A 365 -0.75 -46.51 -9.42
C VAL A 365 0.47 -47.27 -9.95
N LEU A 366 1.64 -46.60 -9.98
CA LEU A 366 2.87 -47.10 -10.58
C LEU A 366 3.87 -47.61 -9.56
N GLY A 367 3.65 -47.40 -8.25
CA GLY A 367 4.59 -47.78 -7.20
C GLY A 367 5.01 -49.25 -7.25
N ILE A 368 4.06 -50.15 -7.52
CA ILE A 368 4.31 -51.59 -7.65
C ILE A 368 5.21 -51.98 -8.84
N LEU A 369 5.34 -51.09 -9.84
CA LEU A 369 6.19 -51.27 -11.02
C LEU A 369 7.47 -50.43 -10.92
N SER A 370 7.64 -49.62 -9.88
CA SER A 370 8.80 -48.72 -9.78
C SER A 370 10.12 -49.49 -9.69
N ARG A 371 11.15 -49.00 -10.37
CA ARG A 371 12.53 -49.47 -10.22
C ARG A 371 13.28 -48.77 -9.07
N ALA A 372 12.65 -47.77 -8.45
CA ALA A 372 13.28 -46.97 -7.41
C ALA A 372 13.49 -47.78 -6.14
N THR A 373 14.71 -47.69 -5.60
CA THR A 373 15.13 -48.36 -4.36
C THR A 373 15.69 -47.32 -3.40
N LEU A 374 15.25 -47.37 -2.13
CA LEU A 374 15.76 -46.46 -1.11
C LEU A 374 17.18 -46.90 -0.73
N GLN A 375 18.14 -46.01 -0.92
CA GLN A 375 19.54 -46.21 -0.61
C GLN A 375 19.84 -45.85 0.85
N PRO A 376 20.93 -46.37 1.45
CA PRO A 376 21.31 -46.07 2.84
C PRO A 376 21.52 -44.57 3.15
N ASN A 377 21.79 -43.76 2.13
CA ASN A 377 21.91 -42.30 2.24
C ASN A 377 20.54 -41.57 2.27
N GLY A 378 19.44 -42.31 2.34
CA GLY A 378 18.08 -41.77 2.36
C GLY A 378 17.53 -41.32 1.01
N LYS A 379 18.25 -41.58 -0.11
CA LYS A 379 17.83 -41.20 -1.46
C LYS A 379 17.30 -42.39 -2.24
N TYR A 380 16.40 -42.15 -3.20
CA TYR A 380 16.02 -43.20 -4.14
C TYR A 380 16.98 -43.29 -5.32
N SER A 381 17.24 -44.50 -5.81
CA SER A 381 17.96 -44.75 -7.06
C SER A 381 17.20 -45.72 -7.96
N GLY A 382 17.28 -45.54 -9.28
CA GLY A 382 16.66 -46.43 -10.28
C GLY A 382 15.44 -45.78 -10.93
N ASN A 383 15.62 -45.28 -12.15
CA ASN A 383 14.58 -44.61 -12.92
C ASN A 383 13.72 -45.60 -13.71
N GLY A 384 12.49 -45.18 -13.98
CA GLY A 384 11.51 -45.92 -14.79
C GLY A 384 10.87 -47.11 -14.11
N LEU A 385 10.18 -47.90 -14.91
CA LEU A 385 9.37 -49.04 -14.46
C LEU A 385 10.01 -50.39 -14.81
N ASN A 386 9.78 -51.40 -13.97
CA ASN A 386 10.22 -52.78 -14.17
C ASN A 386 9.26 -53.54 -15.11
N THR A 387 9.02 -52.97 -16.30
CA THR A 387 8.15 -53.53 -17.35
C THR A 387 8.51 -52.91 -18.71
N THR A 388 7.78 -53.25 -19.77
CA THR A 388 7.89 -52.62 -21.09
C THR A 388 6.53 -52.09 -21.54
N TYR A 389 6.51 -51.08 -22.41
CA TYR A 389 5.26 -50.61 -23.01
C TYR A 389 4.51 -51.72 -23.76
N ALA A 390 5.24 -52.62 -24.42
CA ALA A 390 4.64 -53.77 -25.07
C ALA A 390 3.87 -54.65 -24.07
N GLN A 391 4.45 -54.93 -22.91
CA GLN A 391 3.77 -55.70 -21.86
C GLN A 391 2.58 -54.95 -21.28
N MET A 392 2.73 -53.65 -20.99
CA MET A 392 1.63 -52.83 -20.47
C MET A 392 0.44 -52.77 -21.45
N ILE A 393 0.69 -52.73 -22.76
CA ILE A 393 -0.36 -52.80 -23.79
C ILE A 393 -1.04 -54.18 -23.78
N ARG A 394 -0.27 -55.27 -23.71
CA ARG A 394 -0.83 -56.64 -23.64
C ARG A 394 -1.69 -56.85 -22.40
N ASP A 395 -1.31 -56.27 -21.28
CA ASP A 395 -2.07 -56.36 -20.03
C ASP A 395 -3.37 -55.56 -20.11
N ALA A 396 -3.36 -54.42 -20.81
CA ALA A 396 -4.46 -53.46 -20.86
C ALA A 396 -5.52 -53.76 -21.94
N PHE A 397 -5.11 -54.17 -23.15
CA PHE A 397 -5.98 -54.18 -24.33
C PHE A 397 -6.30 -55.60 -24.84
N GLN A 398 -7.41 -55.71 -25.57
CA GLN A 398 -7.84 -56.95 -26.21
C GLN A 398 -6.77 -57.48 -27.17
N ASP A 399 -6.60 -58.81 -27.18
CA ASP A 399 -5.49 -59.47 -27.87
C ASP A 399 -5.53 -59.21 -29.39
N GLU A 400 -6.74 -59.18 -29.98
CA GLU A 400 -6.98 -58.89 -31.40
C GLU A 400 -6.46 -57.52 -31.87
N LEU A 401 -6.10 -56.62 -30.95
CA LEU A 401 -5.58 -55.28 -31.26
C LEU A 401 -4.05 -55.22 -31.38
N TRP A 402 -3.33 -56.27 -30.98
CA TRP A 402 -1.86 -56.24 -30.95
C TRP A 402 -1.16 -57.57 -31.29
N ASN A 403 -1.87 -58.69 -31.33
CA ASN A 403 -1.29 -60.02 -31.43
C ASN A 403 -0.99 -60.52 -32.86
N ALA A 404 -1.17 -59.70 -33.89
CA ALA A 404 -0.82 -60.08 -35.26
C ALA A 404 0.70 -60.21 -35.45
N THR A 405 1.10 -61.25 -36.19
CA THR A 405 2.48 -61.43 -36.65
C THR A 405 2.74 -60.72 -37.98
N ALA A 406 1.69 -60.47 -38.77
CA ALA A 406 1.77 -59.74 -40.03
C ALA A 406 2.00 -58.23 -39.78
N LEU A 407 2.72 -57.58 -40.69
CA LEU A 407 2.85 -56.13 -40.72
C LEU A 407 1.65 -55.51 -41.44
N THR A 408 1.33 -54.25 -41.11
CA THR A 408 0.42 -53.44 -41.91
C THR A 408 0.98 -53.22 -43.32
N PRO A 409 0.15 -52.81 -44.30
CA PRO A 409 0.63 -52.44 -45.64
C PRO A 409 1.76 -51.38 -45.62
N ASP A 410 1.76 -50.51 -44.61
CA ASP A 410 2.77 -49.46 -44.40
C ASP A 410 4.03 -49.96 -43.66
N GLY A 411 4.14 -51.27 -43.41
CA GLY A 411 5.33 -51.91 -42.82
C GLY A 411 5.46 -51.80 -41.30
N PHE A 412 4.38 -51.46 -40.58
CA PHE A 412 4.40 -51.38 -39.11
C PHE A 412 3.88 -52.67 -38.47
N THR A 413 4.36 -52.98 -37.26
CA THR A 413 3.68 -53.97 -36.42
C THR A 413 2.29 -53.45 -36.08
N GLN A 414 1.32 -54.35 -35.87
CA GLN A 414 -0.02 -53.95 -35.46
C GLN A 414 -0.01 -53.06 -34.22
N MET A 415 0.82 -53.38 -33.22
CA MET A 415 0.92 -52.60 -31.99
C MET A 415 1.40 -51.16 -32.22
N ALA A 416 2.35 -50.96 -33.14
CA ALA A 416 2.78 -49.61 -33.52
C ALA A 416 1.69 -48.90 -34.34
N ALA A 417 1.05 -49.58 -35.29
CA ALA A 417 0.01 -49.00 -36.12
C ALA A 417 -1.22 -48.54 -35.31
N ASN A 418 -1.59 -49.29 -34.27
CA ASN A 418 -2.69 -48.98 -33.37
C ASN A 418 -2.31 -48.08 -32.18
N PHE A 419 -1.09 -47.52 -32.16
CA PHE A 419 -0.59 -46.84 -30.97
C PHE A 419 -1.45 -45.62 -30.57
N SER A 420 -2.10 -44.93 -31.52
CA SER A 420 -3.06 -43.85 -31.23
C SER A 420 -4.25 -44.31 -30.38
N LEU A 421 -4.76 -45.53 -30.62
CA LEU A 421 -5.84 -46.12 -29.82
C LEU A 421 -5.38 -46.38 -28.39
N PHE A 422 -4.22 -47.04 -28.24
CA PHE A 422 -3.67 -47.35 -26.92
C PHE A 422 -3.34 -46.08 -26.14
N TRP A 423 -2.72 -45.11 -26.80
CA TRP A 423 -2.41 -43.79 -26.28
C TRP A 423 -3.67 -43.07 -25.77
N GLY A 424 -4.66 -42.87 -26.65
CA GLY A 424 -5.87 -42.12 -26.32
C GLY A 424 -6.66 -42.75 -25.17
N LEU A 425 -7.00 -44.05 -25.28
CA LEU A 425 -7.83 -44.71 -24.27
C LEU A 425 -7.12 -44.85 -22.92
N SER A 426 -5.84 -45.19 -22.91
CA SER A 426 -5.12 -45.34 -21.64
C SER A 426 -4.98 -44.00 -20.91
N ILE A 427 -4.66 -42.91 -21.62
CA ILE A 427 -4.59 -41.56 -21.04
C ILE A 427 -5.96 -41.12 -20.54
N GLN A 428 -7.03 -41.32 -21.31
CA GLN A 428 -8.38 -41.02 -20.81
C GLN A 428 -8.69 -41.78 -19.52
N LEU A 429 -8.42 -43.07 -19.46
CA LEU A 429 -8.71 -43.87 -18.26
C LEU A 429 -7.87 -43.44 -17.06
N TYR A 430 -6.64 -42.98 -17.28
CA TYR A 430 -5.85 -42.35 -16.22
C TYR A 430 -6.43 -41.00 -15.80
N VAL A 431 -6.73 -40.09 -16.73
CA VAL A 431 -7.29 -38.77 -16.42
C VAL A 431 -8.69 -38.90 -15.78
N ALA A 432 -9.43 -39.97 -16.07
CA ALA A 432 -10.69 -40.31 -15.41
C ALA A 432 -10.53 -40.61 -13.90
N THR A 433 -9.32 -40.88 -13.41
CA THR A 433 -9.05 -40.99 -11.97
C THR A 433 -8.72 -39.65 -11.32
N GLN A 434 -8.44 -38.61 -12.10
CA GLN A 434 -8.05 -37.28 -11.62
C GLN A 434 -9.30 -36.45 -11.28
N VAL A 435 -10.09 -36.93 -10.32
CA VAL A 435 -11.35 -36.31 -9.88
C VAL A 435 -11.17 -35.64 -8.52
N SER A 436 -11.47 -34.34 -8.43
CA SER A 436 -11.31 -33.53 -7.22
C SER A 436 -12.65 -33.35 -6.48
N ASP A 437 -13.10 -34.44 -5.86
CA ASP A 437 -14.41 -34.60 -5.23
C ASP A 437 -14.45 -34.41 -3.70
N GLN A 438 -13.39 -33.83 -3.10
CA GLN A 438 -13.28 -33.60 -1.65
C GLN A 438 -13.00 -32.13 -1.30
N THR A 439 -13.56 -31.21 -2.07
CA THR A 439 -13.48 -29.78 -1.78
C THR A 439 -14.25 -29.43 -0.49
N PRO A 440 -13.94 -28.31 0.18
CA PRO A 440 -14.80 -27.74 1.21
C PRO A 440 -16.28 -27.66 0.80
N PHE A 441 -16.58 -27.33 -0.46
CA PHE A 441 -17.95 -27.32 -0.99
C PHE A 441 -18.58 -28.72 -1.03
N ASP A 442 -17.86 -29.76 -1.47
CA ASP A 442 -18.36 -31.14 -1.46
C ASP A 442 -18.67 -31.62 -0.03
N ARG A 443 -17.82 -31.28 0.94
CA ARG A 443 -18.06 -31.61 2.36
C ARG A 443 -19.31 -30.91 2.91
N TRP A 444 -19.53 -29.66 2.51
CA TRP A 444 -20.72 -28.90 2.90
C TRP A 444 -22.00 -29.51 2.33
N LEU A 445 -22.00 -29.92 1.06
CA LEU A 445 -23.10 -30.68 0.44
C LEU A 445 -23.28 -32.06 1.11
N GLY A 446 -22.19 -32.68 1.56
CA GLY A 446 -22.18 -33.93 2.32
C GLY A 446 -22.67 -33.82 3.78
N GLY A 447 -23.05 -32.63 4.24
CA GLY A 447 -23.65 -32.40 5.56
C GLY A 447 -22.72 -31.76 6.61
N ASP A 448 -21.47 -31.46 6.28
CA ASP A 448 -20.58 -30.71 7.18
C ASP A 448 -20.90 -29.20 7.12
N ALA A 449 -21.75 -28.74 8.04
CA ALA A 449 -22.19 -27.35 8.11
C ALA A 449 -21.04 -26.32 8.31
N ASN A 450 -19.87 -26.79 8.76
CA ASN A 450 -18.69 -25.96 9.05
C ASN A 450 -17.63 -26.03 7.95
N ALA A 451 -17.84 -26.82 6.89
CA ALA A 451 -16.87 -26.94 5.81
C ALA A 451 -16.68 -25.63 5.02
N LEU A 452 -17.72 -24.77 4.97
CA LEU A 452 -17.65 -23.41 4.45
C LEU A 452 -17.75 -22.37 5.56
N THR A 453 -16.97 -21.30 5.43
CA THR A 453 -17.13 -20.09 6.24
C THR A 453 -18.41 -19.34 5.87
N ASP A 454 -18.90 -18.45 6.74
CA ASP A 454 -20.08 -17.63 6.45
C ASP A 454 -19.89 -16.74 5.22
N GLN A 455 -18.68 -16.22 5.02
CA GLN A 455 -18.31 -15.45 3.83
C GLN A 455 -18.36 -16.31 2.55
N GLN A 456 -17.93 -17.57 2.61
CA GLN A 456 -18.04 -18.50 1.48
C GLN A 456 -19.49 -18.86 1.16
N LYS A 457 -20.37 -18.97 2.17
CA LYS A 457 -21.82 -19.19 1.98
C LYS A 457 -22.49 -17.96 1.33
N VAL A 458 -22.10 -16.76 1.74
CA VAL A 458 -22.52 -15.50 1.05
C VAL A 458 -22.00 -15.46 -0.38
N GLY A 459 -20.76 -15.92 -0.60
CA GLY A 459 -20.16 -16.06 -1.93
C GLY A 459 -20.94 -17.00 -2.84
N PHE A 460 -21.33 -18.18 -2.35
CA PHE A 460 -22.18 -19.12 -3.07
C PHE A 460 -23.55 -18.51 -3.41
N THR A 461 -24.19 -17.84 -2.45
CA THR A 461 -25.48 -17.16 -2.68
C THR A 461 -25.36 -16.06 -3.75
N THR A 462 -24.21 -15.38 -3.80
CA THR A 462 -23.92 -14.40 -4.85
C THR A 462 -23.71 -15.08 -6.20
N PHE A 463 -22.94 -16.17 -6.21
CA PHE A 463 -22.63 -16.99 -7.39
C PHE A 463 -23.91 -17.52 -8.07
N ASP A 464 -24.80 -18.14 -7.30
CA ASP A 464 -26.03 -18.76 -7.81
C ASP A 464 -27.20 -17.77 -7.95
N GLY A 465 -27.11 -16.62 -7.28
CA GLY A 465 -28.15 -15.59 -7.29
C GLY A 465 -27.79 -14.40 -8.17
N ILE A 466 -27.39 -13.30 -7.52
CA ILE A 466 -27.32 -11.96 -8.15
C ILE A 466 -26.30 -11.91 -9.29
N ALA A 467 -25.19 -12.65 -9.19
CA ALA A 467 -24.13 -12.65 -10.20
C ALA A 467 -24.44 -13.58 -11.39
N LYS A 468 -25.41 -14.50 -11.26
CA LYS A 468 -25.80 -15.51 -12.26
C LYS A 468 -24.63 -16.36 -12.79
N CYS A 469 -23.58 -16.58 -12.00
CA CYS A 469 -22.44 -17.38 -12.45
C CYS A 469 -22.88 -18.82 -12.80
N SER A 470 -23.86 -19.36 -12.07
CA SER A 470 -24.41 -20.69 -12.28
C SER A 470 -25.18 -20.86 -13.60
N ALA A 471 -25.53 -19.77 -14.29
CA ALA A 471 -26.15 -19.85 -15.62
C ALA A 471 -25.22 -20.52 -16.64
N CYS A 472 -23.90 -20.38 -16.49
CA CYS A 472 -22.90 -21.00 -17.37
C CYS A 472 -22.05 -22.03 -16.63
N HIS A 473 -21.78 -21.78 -15.35
CA HIS A 473 -21.02 -22.66 -14.45
C HIS A 473 -21.97 -23.48 -13.57
N GLY A 474 -22.92 -24.17 -14.21
CA GLY A 474 -23.94 -24.97 -13.52
C GLY A 474 -23.46 -26.35 -13.08
N GLY A 475 -24.35 -27.06 -12.38
CA GLY A 475 -24.10 -28.42 -11.90
C GLY A 475 -23.04 -28.51 -10.79
N ILE A 476 -22.68 -29.74 -10.43
CA ILE A 476 -21.66 -30.01 -9.40
C ILE A 476 -20.23 -29.91 -9.96
N GLU A 477 -20.09 -30.00 -11.27
CA GLU A 477 -18.87 -29.83 -12.04
C GLU A 477 -18.52 -28.35 -12.27
N PHE A 478 -19.46 -27.44 -12.02
CA PHE A 478 -19.35 -25.99 -12.25
C PHE A 478 -19.07 -25.64 -13.72
N THR A 479 -19.74 -26.32 -14.64
CA THR A 479 -19.71 -26.07 -16.08
C THR A 479 -20.92 -26.72 -16.76
N ASN A 480 -21.55 -25.99 -17.69
CA ASN A 480 -22.60 -26.55 -18.54
C ASN A 480 -22.03 -27.41 -19.69
N ALA A 481 -20.71 -27.39 -19.94
CA ALA A 481 -20.08 -28.23 -20.95
C ALA A 481 -19.84 -29.69 -20.46
N SER A 482 -20.68 -30.18 -19.56
CA SER A 482 -20.51 -31.44 -18.85
C SER A 482 -21.32 -32.59 -19.47
N ALA A 483 -20.71 -33.77 -19.59
CA ALA A 483 -21.34 -35.01 -20.05
C ALA A 483 -22.35 -35.60 -19.03
N THR A 484 -22.36 -35.11 -17.80
CA THR A 484 -23.29 -35.50 -16.73
C THR A 484 -24.51 -34.58 -16.62
N GLY A 485 -24.55 -33.48 -17.38
CA GLY A 485 -25.78 -32.72 -17.56
C GLY A 485 -26.89 -33.68 -17.98
N ALA A 486 -28.01 -33.70 -17.24
CA ALA A 486 -29.03 -34.76 -17.23
C ALA A 486 -29.69 -35.07 -18.59
N GLU A 487 -29.32 -34.35 -19.64
CA GLU A 487 -29.96 -34.34 -20.96
C GLU A 487 -29.01 -34.77 -22.10
N PHE A 488 -27.70 -34.90 -21.85
CA PHE A 488 -26.67 -35.27 -22.85
C PHE A 488 -26.72 -36.77 -23.24
N LEU A 489 -27.26 -37.64 -22.38
CA LEU A 489 -27.22 -39.10 -22.57
C LEU A 489 -28.29 -39.66 -23.50
N ASN A 490 -29.36 -38.90 -23.76
CA ASN A 490 -30.53 -39.42 -24.48
C ASN A 490 -31.00 -38.56 -25.65
N ASN A 491 -30.37 -37.40 -25.91
CA ASN A 491 -30.72 -36.45 -26.96
C ASN A 491 -32.24 -36.13 -27.02
N SER A 492 -32.95 -36.30 -25.91
CA SER A 492 -34.43 -36.30 -25.91
C SER A 492 -35.03 -34.89 -25.90
N ARG A 493 -34.18 -33.85 -25.81
CA ARG A 493 -34.55 -32.43 -25.70
C ARG A 493 -33.63 -31.42 -26.40
N HIS A 494 -32.74 -31.86 -27.30
CA HIS A 494 -31.75 -30.99 -27.97
C HIS A 494 -30.63 -30.41 -27.07
N ALA A 495 -30.24 -31.07 -25.97
CA ALA A 495 -29.24 -30.62 -24.97
C ALA A 495 -27.77 -30.40 -25.45
N LEU A 496 -27.52 -30.31 -26.75
CA LEU A 496 -26.24 -29.90 -27.31
C LEU A 496 -26.32 -28.55 -28.01
N ILE A 497 -27.54 -28.11 -28.32
CA ILE A 497 -27.83 -26.87 -29.02
C ILE A 497 -29.09 -26.23 -28.45
N GLU A 498 -29.07 -24.92 -28.21
CA GLU A 498 -30.22 -24.21 -27.64
C GLU A 498 -30.50 -22.89 -28.37
N LEU A 499 -31.71 -22.35 -28.18
CA LEU A 499 -32.04 -20.99 -28.61
C LEU A 499 -31.71 -20.01 -27.49
N MET A 500 -30.86 -19.03 -27.78
CA MET A 500 -30.54 -17.96 -26.84
C MET A 500 -30.54 -16.60 -27.53
N PHE A 501 -30.57 -15.53 -26.72
CA PHE A 501 -30.33 -14.18 -27.19
C PHE A 501 -28.85 -13.81 -27.01
N VAL A 502 -28.26 -13.19 -28.03
CA VAL A 502 -26.96 -12.51 -27.93
C VAL A 502 -27.16 -11.05 -27.49
N ALA A 503 -26.07 -10.37 -27.15
CA ALA A 503 -26.10 -9.03 -26.57
C ALA A 503 -26.73 -7.94 -27.48
N ASP A 504 -26.74 -8.13 -28.81
CA ASP A 504 -27.44 -7.23 -29.74
C ASP A 504 -28.97 -7.45 -29.80
N GLY A 505 -29.49 -8.47 -29.10
CA GLY A 505 -30.90 -8.83 -29.06
C GLY A 505 -31.34 -9.84 -30.11
N THR A 506 -30.44 -10.32 -30.97
CA THR A 506 -30.73 -11.36 -31.96
C THR A 506 -30.90 -12.72 -31.27
N GLN A 507 -31.91 -13.49 -31.68
CA GLN A 507 -32.08 -14.87 -31.25
C GLN A 507 -31.31 -15.81 -32.19
N VAL A 508 -30.46 -16.68 -31.63
CA VAL A 508 -29.56 -17.56 -32.39
C VAL A 508 -29.65 -19.00 -31.87
N ILE A 509 -29.28 -19.97 -32.72
CA ILE A 509 -28.93 -21.33 -32.28
C ILE A 509 -27.50 -21.29 -31.78
N TYR A 510 -27.26 -21.91 -30.64
CA TYR A 510 -25.99 -21.87 -29.93
C TYR A 510 -25.57 -23.24 -29.41
N ASP A 511 -24.26 -23.48 -29.28
CA ASP A 511 -23.74 -24.71 -28.67
C ASP A 511 -23.76 -24.59 -27.14
N GLU A 512 -24.54 -25.45 -26.47
CA GLU A 512 -24.64 -25.43 -25.01
C GLU A 512 -23.26 -25.64 -24.35
N GLY A 513 -22.92 -24.77 -23.39
CA GLY A 513 -21.64 -24.80 -22.68
C GLY A 513 -20.45 -24.17 -23.41
N PHE A 514 -20.66 -23.44 -24.50
CA PHE A 514 -19.61 -22.71 -25.23
C PHE A 514 -19.94 -21.24 -25.37
N ASN A 515 -19.40 -20.33 -24.56
CA ASN A 515 -19.86 -18.94 -24.52
C ASN A 515 -18.81 -17.95 -25.07
N ASN A 516 -19.26 -16.88 -25.75
CA ASN A 516 -18.43 -15.69 -26.03
C ASN A 516 -18.62 -14.69 -24.88
N THR A 517 -17.56 -14.47 -24.11
CA THR A 517 -17.56 -13.56 -22.95
C THR A 517 -16.80 -12.27 -23.19
N GLY A 518 -16.35 -12.03 -24.43
CA GLY A 518 -15.62 -10.81 -24.80
C GLY A 518 -14.17 -10.75 -24.28
N VAL A 519 -13.52 -11.89 -24.03
CA VAL A 519 -12.09 -11.94 -23.64
C VAL A 519 -11.19 -11.39 -24.75
N THR A 520 -11.42 -11.82 -25.98
CA THR A 520 -10.77 -11.38 -27.21
C THR A 520 -11.82 -10.83 -28.18
N LEU A 521 -11.38 -10.12 -29.23
CA LEU A 521 -12.25 -9.81 -30.36
C LEU A 521 -12.64 -11.10 -31.07
N THR A 522 -13.90 -11.26 -31.46
CA THR A 522 -14.36 -12.46 -32.20
C THR A 522 -13.50 -12.75 -33.44
N THR A 523 -13.09 -11.69 -34.16
CA THR A 523 -12.26 -11.82 -35.37
C THR A 523 -10.81 -12.24 -35.08
N GLY A 524 -10.35 -12.11 -33.84
CA GLY A 524 -8.99 -12.48 -33.42
C GLY A 524 -8.84 -13.95 -33.04
N ASP A 525 -9.88 -14.57 -32.48
CA ASP A 525 -9.95 -16.01 -32.23
C ASP A 525 -11.41 -16.48 -32.35
N VAL A 526 -11.72 -17.15 -33.46
CA VAL A 526 -13.07 -17.64 -33.77
C VAL A 526 -13.51 -18.80 -32.88
N GLY A 527 -12.59 -19.42 -32.12
CA GLY A 527 -12.92 -20.47 -31.15
C GLY A 527 -13.71 -21.64 -31.77
N ARG A 528 -14.89 -21.91 -31.19
CA ARG A 528 -15.84 -22.94 -31.63
C ARG A 528 -16.35 -22.76 -33.06
N GLY A 529 -16.27 -21.55 -33.59
CA GLY A 529 -16.58 -21.20 -34.97
C GLY A 529 -15.58 -21.73 -36.00
N GLY A 530 -14.48 -22.37 -35.57
CA GLY A 530 -13.50 -22.98 -36.46
C GLY A 530 -14.01 -24.20 -37.24
N ASN A 531 -13.13 -24.76 -38.06
CA ASN A 531 -13.39 -25.94 -38.88
C ASN A 531 -12.40 -27.08 -38.59
N ALA A 532 -12.86 -28.32 -38.75
CA ALA A 532 -12.00 -29.50 -38.79
C ALA A 532 -11.16 -29.51 -40.09
N PRO A 533 -9.99 -30.17 -40.10
CA PRO A 533 -9.11 -30.22 -41.27
C PRO A 533 -9.59 -31.19 -42.37
N PHE A 534 -10.84 -31.62 -42.32
CA PHE A 534 -11.43 -32.59 -43.24
C PHE A 534 -12.52 -31.94 -44.09
N THR A 535 -12.60 -32.34 -45.35
CA THR A 535 -13.57 -31.80 -46.32
C THR A 535 -14.84 -32.64 -46.32
N ASN A 536 -15.98 -31.97 -46.26
CA ASN A 536 -17.29 -32.59 -46.42
C ASN A 536 -17.51 -32.97 -47.90
N PRO A 537 -17.68 -34.27 -48.22
CA PRO A 537 -17.85 -34.72 -49.60
C PRO A 537 -19.18 -34.27 -50.24
N LEU A 538 -20.16 -33.85 -49.44
CA LEU A 538 -21.49 -33.43 -49.93
C LEU A 538 -21.54 -31.94 -50.27
N THR A 539 -20.67 -31.11 -49.66
CA THR A 539 -20.67 -29.64 -49.84
C THR A 539 -19.37 -29.10 -50.41
N ASN A 540 -18.30 -29.91 -50.44
CA ASN A 540 -16.93 -29.50 -50.79
C ASN A 540 -16.38 -28.36 -49.92
N ALA A 541 -16.87 -28.26 -48.67
CA ALA A 541 -16.39 -27.32 -47.66
C ALA A 541 -15.87 -28.08 -46.43
N PRO A 542 -14.98 -27.49 -45.60
CA PRO A 542 -14.57 -28.11 -44.34
C PRO A 542 -15.75 -28.41 -43.41
N PHE A 543 -15.65 -29.45 -42.59
CA PHE A 543 -16.63 -29.68 -41.52
C PHE A 543 -16.50 -28.62 -40.41
N PRO A 544 -17.60 -27.98 -39.97
CA PRO A 544 -17.55 -27.08 -38.83
C PRO A 544 -17.31 -27.84 -37.52
N LEU A 545 -16.70 -27.17 -36.53
CA LEU A 545 -16.54 -27.72 -35.18
C LEU A 545 -17.83 -27.63 -34.35
N SER A 546 -18.63 -26.57 -34.55
CA SER A 546 -19.88 -26.31 -33.84
C SER A 546 -20.96 -27.36 -34.13
N PHE A 547 -21.63 -27.82 -33.07
CA PHE A 547 -22.79 -28.70 -33.17
C PHE A 547 -23.98 -27.99 -33.81
N SER A 548 -24.19 -26.71 -33.54
CA SER A 548 -25.25 -25.90 -34.17
C SER A 548 -25.09 -25.82 -35.69
N ARG A 549 -23.86 -25.60 -36.19
CA ARG A 549 -23.57 -25.63 -37.63
C ARG A 549 -23.68 -27.04 -38.23
N LEU A 550 -23.28 -28.07 -37.50
CA LEU A 550 -23.48 -29.46 -37.93
C LEU A 550 -24.97 -29.85 -37.97
N ALA A 551 -25.78 -29.38 -37.04
CA ALA A 551 -27.22 -29.60 -36.99
C ALA A 551 -27.95 -28.92 -38.15
N GLU A 552 -27.52 -27.72 -38.54
CA GLU A 552 -28.00 -27.03 -39.74
C GLU A 552 -27.72 -27.87 -41.01
N LEU A 553 -26.48 -28.37 -41.16
CA LEU A 553 -26.14 -29.27 -42.27
C LEU A 553 -26.93 -30.58 -42.24
N GLN A 554 -27.16 -31.15 -41.06
CA GLN A 554 -27.97 -32.35 -40.85
C GLN A 554 -29.43 -32.13 -41.29
N ALA A 555 -30.04 -31.01 -40.91
CA ALA A 555 -31.40 -30.64 -41.31
C ALA A 555 -31.55 -30.45 -42.83
N GLN A 556 -30.46 -30.10 -43.52
CA GLN A 556 -30.40 -29.96 -44.98
C GLN A 556 -29.97 -31.25 -45.70
N ASN A 557 -29.76 -32.36 -44.99
CA ASN A 557 -29.21 -33.62 -45.54
C ASN A 557 -27.82 -33.45 -46.20
N LYS A 558 -27.00 -32.53 -45.67
CA LYS A 558 -25.66 -32.20 -46.16
C LYS A 558 -24.54 -32.75 -45.27
N LEU A 559 -24.84 -33.71 -44.40
CA LEU A 559 -23.88 -34.32 -43.48
C LEU A 559 -23.80 -35.85 -43.68
N PRO A 560 -22.60 -36.44 -43.80
CA PRO A 560 -22.43 -37.87 -44.06
C PRO A 560 -22.41 -38.75 -42.80
N PHE A 561 -22.61 -38.15 -41.63
CA PHE A 561 -22.66 -38.84 -40.33
C PHE A 561 -23.74 -38.20 -39.46
N GLN A 562 -24.16 -38.91 -38.41
CA GLN A 562 -25.17 -38.39 -37.48
C GLN A 562 -24.59 -37.25 -36.62
N SER A 563 -25.39 -36.20 -36.44
CA SER A 563 -25.15 -35.09 -35.52
C SER A 563 -26.45 -34.73 -34.80
N PRO A 564 -26.44 -33.85 -33.78
CA PRO A 564 -27.67 -33.36 -33.17
C PRO A 564 -28.66 -32.84 -34.22
N ILE A 565 -29.94 -33.10 -34.00
CA ILE A 565 -31.02 -32.75 -34.91
C ILE A 565 -31.61 -31.42 -34.43
N LEU A 566 -31.88 -30.49 -35.36
CA LEU A 566 -32.61 -29.27 -35.02
C LEU A 566 -34.02 -29.60 -34.56
N ASP A 567 -34.50 -28.88 -33.55
CA ASP A 567 -35.89 -28.95 -33.13
C ASP A 567 -36.82 -28.72 -34.33
N PRO A 568 -37.86 -29.55 -34.56
CA PRO A 568 -38.81 -29.35 -35.64
C PRO A 568 -39.46 -27.94 -35.68
N PHE A 569 -39.49 -27.22 -34.56
CA PHE A 569 -40.02 -25.86 -34.47
C PHE A 569 -39.00 -24.77 -34.83
N ILE A 570 -37.71 -25.12 -35.00
CA ILE A 570 -36.64 -24.20 -35.38
C ILE A 570 -36.42 -24.31 -36.91
N PRO A 571 -36.55 -23.21 -37.67
CA PRO A 571 -36.34 -23.26 -39.11
C PRO A 571 -34.86 -23.56 -39.43
N PRO A 572 -34.54 -24.33 -40.48
CA PRO A 572 -33.15 -24.56 -40.90
C PRO A 572 -32.38 -23.31 -41.33
N THR A 573 -33.03 -22.15 -41.39
CA THR A 573 -32.45 -20.84 -41.69
C THR A 573 -32.30 -19.96 -40.45
N GLN A 574 -32.61 -20.48 -39.26
CA GLN A 574 -32.39 -19.75 -38.01
C GLN A 574 -30.91 -19.39 -37.91
N PRO A 575 -30.54 -18.13 -37.58
CA PRO A 575 -29.15 -17.76 -37.41
C PRO A 575 -28.43 -18.66 -36.41
N VAL A 576 -27.24 -19.14 -36.77
CA VAL A 576 -26.35 -19.91 -35.90
C VAL A 576 -25.21 -19.01 -35.47
N ASN A 577 -24.90 -18.99 -34.18
CA ASN A 577 -23.73 -18.31 -33.66
C ASN A 577 -22.80 -19.31 -32.96
N ALA A 578 -21.52 -19.25 -33.30
CA ALA A 578 -20.45 -20.01 -32.68
C ALA A 578 -19.12 -19.25 -32.64
N ASP A 579 -19.06 -18.05 -33.21
CA ASP A 579 -17.80 -17.34 -33.41
C ASP A 579 -17.37 -16.65 -32.10
N GLY A 580 -16.11 -16.80 -31.74
CA GLY A 580 -15.56 -16.28 -30.48
C GLY A 580 -16.08 -17.01 -29.23
N ALA A 581 -16.81 -18.11 -29.41
CA ALA A 581 -17.31 -18.93 -28.33
C ALA A 581 -16.28 -19.98 -27.88
N PHE A 582 -16.15 -20.15 -26.56
CA PHE A 582 -15.22 -21.11 -25.96
C PHE A 582 -15.90 -21.91 -24.86
N LYS A 583 -15.45 -23.16 -24.69
CA LYS A 583 -15.94 -24.08 -23.68
C LYS A 583 -15.88 -23.42 -22.30
N VAL A 584 -17.02 -23.37 -21.61
CA VAL A 584 -17.10 -22.87 -20.25
C VAL A 584 -16.25 -23.78 -19.34
N PRO A 585 -15.17 -23.28 -18.72
CA PRO A 585 -14.29 -24.13 -17.92
C PRO A 585 -14.96 -24.47 -16.58
N GLY A 586 -14.69 -25.67 -16.06
CA GLY A 586 -15.03 -26.00 -14.68
C GLY A 586 -14.28 -25.10 -13.69
N LEU A 587 -14.90 -24.75 -12.57
CA LEU A 587 -14.31 -23.85 -11.56
C LEU A 587 -13.64 -24.57 -10.39
N ARG A 588 -13.62 -25.91 -10.40
CA ARG A 588 -12.92 -26.70 -9.39
C ARG A 588 -11.41 -26.47 -9.48
N ASN A 589 -10.78 -26.24 -8.33
CA ASN A 589 -9.35 -25.88 -8.19
C ASN A 589 -8.94 -24.58 -8.91
N VAL A 590 -9.88 -23.69 -9.25
CA VAL A 590 -9.59 -22.44 -9.97
C VAL A 590 -8.58 -21.52 -9.25
N GLU A 591 -8.45 -21.68 -7.93
CA GLU A 591 -7.42 -21.01 -7.14
C GLU A 591 -5.98 -21.35 -7.60
N LEU A 592 -5.76 -22.54 -8.17
CA LEU A 592 -4.43 -23.09 -8.45
C LEU A 592 -4.05 -23.04 -9.94
N THR A 593 -4.92 -22.53 -10.80
CA THR A 593 -4.81 -22.69 -12.26
C THR A 593 -4.61 -21.38 -13.03
N ALA A 594 -4.20 -20.31 -12.34
CA ALA A 594 -3.79 -19.07 -12.99
C ALA A 594 -2.58 -19.31 -13.94
N PRO A 595 -2.47 -18.55 -15.04
CA PRO A 595 -3.35 -17.45 -15.45
C PRO A 595 -4.67 -17.92 -16.10
N TYR A 596 -5.66 -17.03 -16.12
CA TYR A 596 -7.06 -17.30 -16.44
C TYR A 596 -7.46 -16.95 -17.88
N PHE A 597 -8.61 -17.50 -18.29
CA PHE A 597 -9.19 -17.48 -19.64
C PHE A 597 -8.43 -18.30 -20.68
N HIS A 598 -9.06 -18.53 -21.84
CA HIS A 598 -8.46 -19.30 -22.94
C HIS A 598 -7.16 -18.69 -23.49
N ASN A 599 -6.88 -17.42 -23.21
CA ASN A 599 -5.67 -16.72 -23.62
C ASN A 599 -4.70 -16.44 -22.44
N GLY A 600 -5.04 -16.82 -21.21
CA GLY A 600 -4.15 -16.62 -20.05
C GLY A 600 -3.86 -15.15 -19.75
N SER A 601 -4.72 -14.23 -20.17
CA SER A 601 -4.46 -12.78 -20.14
C SER A 601 -4.67 -12.11 -18.77
N VAL A 602 -5.08 -12.88 -17.76
CA VAL A 602 -5.45 -12.39 -16.43
C VAL A 602 -4.85 -13.28 -15.34
N MET A 603 -4.32 -12.70 -14.26
CA MET A 603 -3.55 -13.44 -13.25
C MET A 603 -4.32 -13.72 -11.95
N THR A 604 -5.23 -12.85 -11.54
CA THR A 604 -5.92 -12.96 -10.25
C THR A 604 -7.42 -13.19 -10.43
N LEU A 605 -8.06 -13.88 -9.47
CA LEU A 605 -9.51 -14.04 -9.48
C LEU A 605 -10.23 -12.70 -9.32
N GLU A 606 -9.62 -11.76 -8.61
CA GLU A 606 -10.09 -10.39 -8.46
C GLU A 606 -10.15 -9.66 -9.82
N ASP A 607 -9.11 -9.78 -10.65
CA ASP A 607 -9.10 -9.23 -12.01
C ASP A 607 -10.11 -9.94 -12.93
N VAL A 608 -10.35 -11.24 -12.73
CA VAL A 608 -11.43 -11.98 -13.42
C VAL A 608 -12.80 -11.42 -13.02
N MET A 609 -13.01 -11.08 -11.75
CA MET A 609 -14.25 -10.42 -11.31
C MET A 609 -14.39 -9.04 -11.93
N ASP A 610 -13.32 -8.25 -11.96
CA ASP A 610 -13.35 -6.94 -12.60
C ASP A 610 -13.64 -7.02 -14.10
N PHE A 611 -13.16 -8.06 -14.79
CA PHE A 611 -13.52 -8.38 -16.17
C PHE A 611 -15.02 -8.58 -16.36
N TYR A 612 -15.64 -9.42 -15.54
CA TYR A 612 -17.06 -9.71 -15.64
C TYR A 612 -17.95 -8.53 -15.20
N VAL A 613 -17.54 -7.77 -14.18
CA VAL A 613 -18.26 -6.58 -13.69
C VAL A 613 -18.41 -5.52 -14.78
N ARG A 614 -17.40 -5.37 -15.64
CA ARG A 614 -17.43 -4.43 -16.77
C ARG A 614 -18.05 -5.00 -18.04
N GLY A 615 -18.50 -6.26 -18.05
CA GLY A 615 -19.08 -6.92 -19.24
C GLY A 615 -18.06 -7.43 -20.26
N GLY A 616 -16.83 -7.73 -19.84
CA GLY A 616 -15.76 -8.24 -20.73
C GLY A 616 -14.82 -7.16 -21.27
N ASN A 617 -13.89 -7.52 -22.17
CA ASN A 617 -12.96 -6.57 -22.77
C ASN A 617 -13.55 -5.88 -24.01
N PHE A 618 -14.36 -6.62 -24.78
CA PHE A 618 -14.88 -6.16 -26.09
C PHE A 618 -16.41 -6.28 -26.24
N PRO A 619 -17.23 -5.86 -25.25
CA PRO A 619 -18.68 -6.10 -25.29
C PRO A 619 -19.38 -5.48 -26.50
N GLN A 620 -18.95 -4.29 -26.93
CA GLN A 620 -19.55 -3.59 -28.07
C GLN A 620 -19.13 -4.19 -29.41
N ALA A 621 -17.84 -4.53 -29.55
CA ALA A 621 -17.31 -5.08 -30.79
C ALA A 621 -17.79 -6.52 -31.02
N ASN A 622 -18.04 -7.27 -29.95
CA ASN A 622 -18.55 -8.64 -30.01
C ASN A 622 -20.08 -8.72 -29.87
N ALA A 623 -20.85 -7.62 -29.91
CA ALA A 623 -22.27 -7.63 -29.53
C ALA A 623 -23.14 -8.65 -30.29
N ALA A 624 -22.80 -8.95 -31.55
CA ALA A 624 -23.49 -9.95 -32.36
C ALA A 624 -23.20 -11.40 -31.92
N ASP A 625 -22.09 -11.62 -31.22
CA ASP A 625 -21.64 -12.95 -30.80
C ASP A 625 -21.71 -13.17 -29.28
N LEU A 626 -21.68 -12.07 -28.51
CA LEU A 626 -21.55 -12.02 -27.06
C LEU A 626 -22.81 -12.56 -26.37
N ASP A 627 -22.60 -13.41 -25.38
CA ASP A 627 -23.68 -13.90 -24.52
C ASP A 627 -24.37 -12.73 -23.79
N ALA A 628 -25.69 -12.66 -23.87
CA ALA A 628 -26.47 -11.54 -23.33
C ALA A 628 -26.40 -11.39 -21.79
N ASP A 629 -26.05 -12.45 -21.05
CA ASP A 629 -25.87 -12.35 -19.60
C ASP A 629 -24.52 -11.69 -19.22
N ILE A 630 -23.57 -11.59 -20.16
CA ILE A 630 -22.28 -10.91 -19.99
C ILE A 630 -22.48 -9.39 -20.05
N GLY A 631 -22.85 -8.81 -18.90
CA GLY A 631 -23.02 -7.37 -18.68
C GLY A 631 -24.32 -7.00 -17.95
N ALA A 632 -25.37 -7.81 -18.07
CA ALA A 632 -26.70 -7.52 -17.48
C ALA A 632 -26.84 -7.96 -16.01
N GLY A 633 -26.19 -9.05 -15.59
CA GLY A 633 -26.21 -9.56 -14.21
C GLY A 633 -25.07 -9.04 -13.33
N LEU A 634 -23.84 -9.12 -13.84
CA LEU A 634 -22.59 -8.90 -13.10
C LEU A 634 -22.27 -7.42 -12.83
N SER A 635 -22.82 -6.49 -13.62
CA SER A 635 -22.73 -5.05 -13.38
C SER A 635 -23.35 -4.65 -12.03
N ARG A 636 -24.22 -5.47 -11.45
CA ARG A 636 -24.78 -5.29 -10.10
C ARG A 636 -23.74 -5.42 -8.99
N LEU A 637 -22.57 -6.01 -9.27
CA LEU A 637 -21.44 -6.09 -8.35
C LEU A 637 -20.54 -4.84 -8.41
N GLN A 638 -20.83 -3.88 -9.29
CA GLN A 638 -20.06 -2.65 -9.41
C GLN A 638 -20.08 -1.86 -8.09
N GLY A 639 -18.90 -1.48 -7.60
CA GLY A 639 -18.74 -0.77 -6.33
C GLY A 639 -18.93 -1.62 -5.07
N ASN A 640 -19.21 -2.93 -5.18
CA ASN A 640 -19.41 -3.81 -4.03
C ASN A 640 -18.22 -4.73 -3.77
N ALA A 641 -17.15 -4.18 -3.18
CA ALA A 641 -15.92 -4.91 -2.89
C ALA A 641 -16.15 -6.12 -1.95
N ALA A 642 -17.09 -6.03 -1.01
CA ALA A 642 -17.40 -7.11 -0.08
C ALA A 642 -18.02 -8.33 -0.78
N MET A 643 -18.98 -8.11 -1.69
CA MET A 643 -19.59 -9.22 -2.46
C MET A 643 -18.58 -9.85 -3.44
N LYS A 644 -17.72 -9.05 -4.08
CA LYS A 644 -16.64 -9.58 -4.92
C LYS A 644 -15.68 -10.47 -4.11
N ALA A 645 -15.26 -10.01 -2.94
CA ALA A 645 -14.39 -10.78 -2.05
C ALA A 645 -15.06 -12.10 -1.60
N ALA A 646 -16.35 -12.05 -1.23
CA ALA A 646 -17.10 -13.25 -0.87
C ALA A 646 -17.18 -14.26 -2.04
N LEU A 647 -17.42 -13.79 -3.26
CA LEU A 647 -17.46 -14.63 -4.47
C LEU A 647 -16.10 -15.30 -4.75
N VAL A 648 -15.00 -14.54 -4.62
CA VAL A 648 -13.64 -15.09 -4.74
C VAL A 648 -13.36 -16.12 -3.65
N ASP A 649 -13.75 -15.86 -2.40
CA ASP A 649 -13.57 -16.82 -1.31
C ASP A 649 -14.38 -18.10 -1.51
N PHE A 650 -15.58 -18.01 -2.09
CA PHE A 650 -16.35 -19.18 -2.51
C PHE A 650 -15.61 -19.96 -3.60
N MET A 651 -15.08 -19.31 -4.64
CA MET A 651 -14.31 -20.00 -5.69
C MET A 651 -13.08 -20.72 -5.12
N LYS A 652 -12.40 -20.15 -4.12
CA LYS A 652 -11.31 -20.81 -3.39
C LYS A 652 -11.77 -22.04 -2.59
N SER A 653 -13.03 -22.07 -2.17
CA SER A 653 -13.64 -23.23 -1.50
C SER A 653 -13.86 -24.43 -2.43
N LEU A 654 -13.69 -24.24 -3.75
CA LEU A 654 -13.74 -25.29 -4.77
C LEU A 654 -12.38 -25.98 -4.99
N THR A 655 -11.38 -25.69 -4.16
CA THR A 655 -10.06 -26.33 -4.21
C THR A 655 -10.02 -27.57 -3.33
N ASP A 656 -9.67 -28.71 -3.92
CA ASP A 656 -9.51 -29.97 -3.20
C ASP A 656 -8.13 -30.01 -2.50
N PRO A 657 -8.07 -30.24 -1.17
CA PRO A 657 -6.80 -30.32 -0.46
C PRO A 657 -5.81 -31.35 -1.03
N ARG A 658 -6.31 -32.44 -1.64
CA ARG A 658 -5.46 -33.47 -2.23
C ARG A 658 -4.75 -32.99 -3.50
N VAL A 659 -5.37 -32.08 -4.25
CA VAL A 659 -4.74 -31.44 -5.42
C VAL A 659 -3.59 -30.54 -4.97
N ARG A 660 -3.83 -29.71 -3.94
CA ARG A 660 -2.81 -28.84 -3.35
C ARG A 660 -1.63 -29.62 -2.80
N ASN A 661 -1.91 -30.75 -2.16
CA ASN A 661 -0.90 -31.59 -1.53
C ASN A 661 -0.28 -32.61 -2.52
N GLU A 662 -0.76 -32.66 -3.77
CA GLU A 662 -0.35 -33.65 -4.78
C GLU A 662 -0.43 -35.10 -4.26
N SER A 663 -1.43 -35.36 -3.41
CA SER A 663 -1.70 -36.69 -2.83
C SER A 663 -2.68 -37.47 -3.71
N ALA A 664 -2.74 -38.79 -3.55
CA ALA A 664 -3.57 -39.65 -4.39
C ALA A 664 -5.03 -39.15 -4.47
N PRO A 665 -5.62 -39.15 -5.68
CA PRO A 665 -5.10 -39.73 -6.93
C PRO A 665 -4.15 -38.81 -7.74
N PHE A 666 -3.76 -37.65 -7.21
CA PHE A 666 -2.95 -36.63 -7.90
C PHE A 666 -1.44 -36.81 -7.70
N ASP A 667 -1.02 -37.89 -7.02
CA ASP A 667 0.40 -38.26 -6.91
C ASP A 667 0.98 -38.62 -8.28
N HIS A 668 2.27 -38.42 -8.47
CA HIS A 668 2.89 -38.49 -9.79
C HIS A 668 4.38 -38.86 -9.78
N PRO A 669 4.89 -39.39 -10.91
CA PRO A 669 6.33 -39.49 -11.17
C PRO A 669 7.05 -38.14 -11.13
N GLU A 670 8.37 -38.17 -11.02
CA GLU A 670 9.21 -36.99 -11.20
C GLU A 670 9.05 -36.45 -12.62
N LEU A 671 9.22 -35.13 -12.78
CA LEU A 671 9.20 -34.46 -14.07
C LEU A 671 10.25 -33.37 -14.11
N LEU A 672 10.95 -33.21 -15.22
CA LEU A 672 11.86 -32.09 -15.43
C LEU A 672 11.25 -31.17 -16.50
N VAL A 673 10.74 -30.02 -16.08
CA VAL A 673 10.07 -29.08 -16.98
C VAL A 673 11.05 -28.00 -17.45
N PRO A 674 11.12 -27.69 -18.75
CA PRO A 674 11.86 -26.54 -19.21
C PRO A 674 11.38 -25.26 -18.51
N THR A 675 12.30 -24.32 -18.28
CA THR A 675 12.02 -22.96 -17.81
C THR A 675 12.68 -21.92 -18.72
N GLY A 676 12.97 -22.28 -19.97
CA GLY A 676 13.60 -21.41 -20.97
C GLY A 676 15.13 -21.53 -21.03
N GLY A 677 15.77 -20.78 -21.93
CA GLY A 677 17.21 -20.81 -22.18
C GLY A 677 17.62 -21.57 -23.45
N ASN A 678 18.91 -21.48 -23.78
CA ASN A 678 19.56 -22.33 -24.79
C ASN A 678 21.02 -22.64 -24.35
N PRO A 679 21.33 -23.86 -23.89
CA PRO A 679 20.43 -25.02 -23.72
C PRO A 679 19.35 -24.77 -22.66
N ASP A 680 18.34 -25.65 -22.60
CA ASP A 680 17.26 -25.51 -21.62
C ASP A 680 17.75 -25.55 -20.17
N VAL A 681 17.23 -24.67 -19.34
CA VAL A 681 17.22 -24.83 -17.88
C VAL A 681 16.01 -25.69 -17.53
N LEU A 682 16.21 -26.74 -16.74
CA LEU A 682 15.15 -27.68 -16.35
C LEU A 682 14.83 -27.51 -14.85
N LEU A 683 13.57 -27.18 -14.55
CA LEU A 683 13.02 -27.21 -13.20
C LEU A 683 12.58 -28.63 -12.87
N ARG A 684 13.07 -29.16 -11.75
CA ARG A 684 12.65 -30.45 -11.24
C ARG A 684 11.34 -30.32 -10.46
N ILE A 685 10.33 -31.06 -10.89
CA ILE A 685 9.13 -31.39 -10.14
C ILE A 685 9.34 -32.78 -9.51
N PRO A 686 9.55 -32.88 -8.19
CA PRO A 686 9.78 -34.15 -7.49
C PRO A 686 8.66 -35.18 -7.67
N ALA A 687 9.00 -36.47 -7.71
CA ALA A 687 8.00 -37.53 -7.61
C ALA A 687 7.24 -37.45 -6.27
N ARG A 688 5.97 -37.87 -6.26
CA ARG A 688 5.07 -37.89 -5.10
C ARG A 688 4.61 -39.30 -4.80
N ASP A 689 4.47 -39.60 -3.53
CA ASP A 689 3.79 -40.82 -3.07
C ASP A 689 2.29 -40.59 -2.88
N ALA A 690 1.54 -41.64 -2.56
CA ALA A 690 0.09 -41.56 -2.39
C ALA A 690 -0.38 -40.58 -1.29
N SER A 691 0.49 -40.22 -0.33
CA SER A 691 0.18 -39.23 0.70
C SER A 691 0.49 -37.78 0.28
N GLY A 692 1.14 -37.59 -0.88
CA GLY A 692 1.67 -36.31 -1.33
C GLY A 692 3.10 -36.03 -0.83
N ALA A 693 3.76 -37.00 -0.20
CA ALA A 693 5.13 -36.83 0.24
C ALA A 693 6.09 -36.83 -0.97
N ALA A 694 6.99 -35.86 -0.98
CA ALA A 694 8.01 -35.73 -2.01
C ALA A 694 9.08 -36.82 -1.90
N ALA A 695 9.48 -37.40 -3.02
CA ALA A 695 10.74 -38.14 -3.10
C ALA A 695 11.90 -37.23 -2.67
N PRO A 696 12.76 -37.65 -1.72
CA PRO A 696 13.88 -36.85 -1.25
C PRO A 696 14.76 -36.33 -2.41
N ALA A 697 15.06 -35.03 -2.41
CA ALA A 697 15.99 -34.37 -3.34
C ALA A 697 17.38 -34.23 -2.69
N PRO A 698 18.45 -33.89 -3.44
CA PRO A 698 19.61 -33.30 -2.81
C PRO A 698 19.17 -32.04 -2.05
N SER A 699 19.42 -32.02 -0.75
CA SER A 699 19.21 -30.83 0.09
C SER A 699 20.03 -29.68 -0.50
N LEU A 700 19.35 -28.58 -0.79
CA LEU A 700 19.95 -27.28 -1.05
C LEU A 700 19.15 -26.30 -0.21
N THR A 701 19.82 -25.49 0.57
CA THR A 701 19.23 -24.35 1.27
C THR A 701 19.96 -23.08 0.85
N LEU A 702 19.27 -21.97 1.00
CA LEU A 702 19.76 -20.63 0.76
C LEU A 702 19.43 -19.83 2.02
N ASN A 703 20.45 -19.40 2.74
CA ASN A 703 20.28 -18.52 3.88
C ASN A 703 19.68 -17.18 3.42
N PRO A 704 18.93 -16.48 4.28
CA PRO A 704 18.36 -15.18 3.94
C PRO A 704 19.42 -14.22 3.39
N VAL A 705 19.09 -13.57 2.27
CA VAL A 705 19.94 -12.56 1.62
C VAL A 705 19.51 -11.19 2.13
N ALA A 706 20.47 -10.31 2.46
CA ALA A 706 20.17 -8.99 3.00
C ALA A 706 19.45 -8.12 1.95
N THR A 707 18.22 -7.70 2.27
CA THR A 707 17.40 -6.90 1.36
C THR A 707 16.37 -6.06 2.13
N PRO A 708 16.18 -4.77 1.78
CA PRO A 708 17.08 -3.96 0.96
C PRO A 708 18.45 -3.76 1.64
N SER A 709 19.51 -3.51 0.87
CA SER A 709 20.87 -3.29 1.38
C SER A 709 21.57 -2.17 0.61
N ASN A 710 22.38 -1.36 1.29
CA ASN A 710 23.25 -0.37 0.65
C ASN A 710 24.63 -0.90 0.23
N GLN A 711 24.85 -2.22 0.34
CA GLN A 711 26.12 -2.84 -0.02
C GLN A 711 26.04 -3.46 -1.43
N ALA A 712 26.88 -2.98 -2.34
CA ALA A 712 26.99 -3.51 -3.70
C ALA A 712 27.65 -4.91 -3.78
N THR A 713 28.08 -5.44 -2.64
CA THR A 713 28.64 -6.79 -2.48
C THR A 713 27.92 -7.50 -1.35
N GLN A 714 27.51 -8.74 -1.57
CA GLN A 714 26.89 -9.60 -0.57
C GLN A 714 27.49 -11.00 -0.59
N THR A 715 27.64 -11.61 0.60
CA THR A 715 27.97 -13.03 0.73
C THR A 715 26.69 -13.84 0.75
N ILE A 716 26.55 -14.74 -0.21
CA ILE A 716 25.42 -15.66 -0.31
C ILE A 716 25.87 -17.01 0.21
N SER A 717 25.04 -17.67 1.02
CA SER A 717 25.41 -18.93 1.66
C SER A 717 24.21 -19.83 1.87
N GLY A 718 24.46 -21.09 2.20
CA GLY A 718 23.43 -22.04 2.58
C GLY A 718 24.05 -23.40 2.84
N THR A 719 23.22 -24.43 2.79
CA THR A 719 23.66 -25.82 2.91
C THR A 719 23.38 -26.60 1.62
N VAL A 720 24.18 -27.61 1.34
CA VAL A 720 24.06 -28.49 0.20
C VAL A 720 24.33 -29.93 0.63
N SER A 721 23.71 -30.89 -0.04
CA SER A 721 24.00 -32.31 0.13
C SER A 721 25.48 -32.61 -0.04
N ALA A 722 25.98 -33.56 0.77
CA ALA A 722 27.38 -33.96 0.78
C ALA A 722 27.90 -34.30 -0.63
N ASN A 723 29.13 -33.87 -0.92
CA ASN A 723 29.84 -34.07 -2.19
C ASN A 723 29.24 -33.37 -3.42
N LEU A 724 28.38 -32.36 -3.23
CA LEU A 724 27.90 -31.51 -4.32
C LEU A 724 28.43 -30.08 -4.17
N THR A 725 28.64 -29.41 -5.30
CA THR A 725 29.01 -27.99 -5.35
C THR A 725 27.91 -27.22 -6.07
N PRO A 726 27.22 -26.27 -5.41
CA PRO A 726 26.21 -25.47 -6.06
C PRO A 726 26.86 -24.49 -7.05
N VAL A 727 26.11 -24.12 -8.07
CA VAL A 727 26.43 -23.08 -9.05
C VAL A 727 25.56 -21.88 -8.72
N VAL A 728 26.19 -20.72 -8.54
CA VAL A 728 25.52 -19.46 -8.23
C VAL A 728 25.57 -18.55 -9.47
N SER A 729 24.46 -17.94 -9.83
CA SER A 729 24.35 -16.94 -10.90
C SER A 729 23.47 -15.77 -10.49
N VAL A 730 23.58 -14.64 -11.19
CA VAL A 730 22.77 -13.44 -10.96
C VAL A 730 22.21 -12.96 -12.30
N ASN A 731 20.98 -12.47 -12.31
CA ASN A 731 20.29 -12.01 -13.53
C ASN A 731 20.78 -10.64 -14.05
N THR A 732 21.81 -10.05 -13.44
CA THR A 732 22.36 -8.73 -13.78
C THR A 732 23.84 -8.87 -14.16
N ALA A 733 24.51 -7.75 -14.44
CA ALA A 733 25.95 -7.73 -14.72
C ALA A 733 26.83 -8.00 -13.47
N ALA A 734 26.24 -8.31 -12.31
CA ALA A 734 26.96 -8.64 -11.09
C ALA A 734 27.83 -9.89 -11.28
N THR A 735 29.01 -9.89 -10.69
CA THR A 735 29.98 -10.99 -10.77
C THR A 735 29.85 -11.90 -9.56
N VAL A 736 29.85 -13.21 -9.81
CA VAL A 736 29.84 -14.24 -8.76
C VAL A 736 31.27 -14.76 -8.56
N GLY A 737 31.78 -14.66 -7.34
CA GLY A 737 33.04 -15.24 -6.92
C GLY A 737 33.00 -16.77 -6.80
N PRO A 738 34.13 -17.42 -6.52
CA PRO A 738 34.19 -18.87 -6.39
C PRO A 738 33.27 -19.39 -5.28
N VAL A 739 32.56 -20.48 -5.57
CA VAL A 739 31.74 -21.19 -4.58
C VAL A 739 32.63 -22.06 -3.72
N THR A 740 32.62 -21.82 -2.40
CA THR A 740 33.36 -22.61 -1.41
C THR A 740 32.38 -23.54 -0.69
N VAL A 741 32.74 -24.81 -0.52
CA VAL A 741 31.94 -25.80 0.21
C VAL A 741 32.78 -26.40 1.35
N THR A 742 32.29 -26.30 2.59
CA THR A 742 32.92 -26.83 3.80
C THR A 742 31.93 -27.74 4.52
N GLY A 743 32.11 -29.05 4.40
CA GLY A 743 31.11 -30.01 4.90
C GLY A 743 29.82 -29.93 4.08
N ALA A 744 28.72 -29.56 4.73
CA ALA A 744 27.45 -29.28 4.07
C ALA A 744 27.25 -27.80 3.76
N ASP A 745 28.05 -26.90 4.33
CA ASP A 745 27.86 -25.45 4.16
C ASP A 745 28.53 -24.97 2.88
N TRP A 746 27.85 -24.11 2.11
CA TRP A 746 28.42 -23.46 0.93
C TRP A 746 28.30 -21.93 1.04
N SER A 747 29.22 -21.21 0.40
CA SER A 747 29.16 -19.75 0.28
C SER A 747 29.80 -19.23 -1.02
N ALA A 748 29.32 -18.08 -1.50
CA ALA A 748 29.87 -17.36 -2.63
C ALA A 748 29.66 -15.84 -2.45
N ASN A 749 30.65 -15.03 -2.84
CA ASN A 749 30.50 -13.58 -2.86
C ASN A 749 29.91 -13.12 -4.19
N VAL A 750 28.87 -12.30 -4.14
CA VAL A 750 28.30 -11.61 -5.30
C VAL A 750 28.69 -10.13 -5.20
N SER A 751 29.42 -9.62 -6.19
CA SER A 751 29.89 -8.23 -6.22
C SER A 751 29.39 -7.50 -7.47
N GLY A 752 29.19 -6.19 -7.36
CA GLY A 752 28.68 -5.37 -8.47
C GLY A 752 27.17 -5.50 -8.67
N LEU A 753 26.41 -5.67 -7.58
CA LEU A 753 24.95 -5.55 -7.62
C LEU A 753 24.56 -4.19 -8.21
N VAL A 754 23.50 -4.16 -9.02
CA VAL A 754 22.98 -2.92 -9.62
C VAL A 754 21.82 -2.36 -8.80
N GLN A 755 21.62 -1.04 -8.79
CA GLN A 755 20.52 -0.39 -8.05
C GLN A 755 19.18 -1.05 -8.41
N GLY A 756 18.38 -1.39 -7.40
CA GLY A 756 17.15 -2.17 -7.55
C GLY A 756 17.34 -3.67 -7.33
N ALA A 757 16.42 -4.47 -7.86
CA ALA A 757 16.36 -5.91 -7.62
C ALA A 757 17.42 -6.71 -8.42
N ASN A 758 18.23 -7.50 -7.71
CA ASN A 758 19.16 -8.47 -8.27
C ASN A 758 18.70 -9.87 -7.86
N VAL A 759 18.29 -10.70 -8.81
CA VAL A 759 17.84 -12.07 -8.59
C VAL A 759 19.03 -13.00 -8.65
N ILE A 760 19.38 -13.57 -7.50
CA ILE A 760 20.43 -14.57 -7.32
C ILE A 760 19.79 -15.94 -7.46
N THR A 761 20.34 -16.78 -8.33
CA THR A 761 19.93 -18.17 -8.55
C THR A 761 21.03 -19.11 -8.10
N VAL A 762 20.67 -20.12 -7.30
CA VAL A 762 21.57 -21.14 -6.79
C VAL A 762 21.06 -22.49 -7.26
N ASN A 763 21.90 -23.23 -7.96
CA ASN A 763 21.54 -24.51 -8.55
C ASN A 763 22.49 -25.59 -8.02
N VAL A 764 21.97 -26.76 -7.67
CA VAL A 764 22.79 -27.96 -7.49
C VAL A 764 22.25 -29.08 -8.35
N VAL A 765 23.14 -29.82 -9.00
CA VAL A 765 22.77 -30.98 -9.82
C VAL A 765 23.35 -32.25 -9.18
N ASP A 766 22.50 -33.24 -8.92
CA ASP A 766 22.89 -34.58 -8.47
C ASP A 766 22.29 -35.62 -9.42
N GLY A 767 23.13 -36.38 -10.13
CA GLY A 767 22.64 -37.42 -11.06
C GLY A 767 21.70 -36.90 -12.18
N GLY A 768 21.84 -35.64 -12.60
CA GLY A 768 20.97 -35.00 -13.59
C GLY A 768 19.72 -34.32 -13.01
N VAL A 769 19.51 -34.41 -11.70
CA VAL A 769 18.42 -33.77 -10.97
C VAL A 769 18.87 -32.41 -10.44
N GLN A 770 18.25 -31.33 -10.91
CA GLN A 770 18.58 -29.96 -10.49
C GLN A 770 17.64 -29.46 -9.37
N THR A 771 18.18 -29.10 -8.22
CA THR A 771 17.48 -28.28 -7.21
C THR A 771 17.89 -26.82 -7.41
N THR A 772 16.91 -25.93 -7.59
CA THR A 772 17.13 -24.50 -7.81
C THR A 772 16.49 -23.70 -6.67
N LEU A 773 17.24 -22.76 -6.10
CA LEU A 773 16.73 -21.75 -5.18
C LEU A 773 17.01 -20.36 -5.73
N THR A 774 16.10 -19.43 -5.48
CA THR A 774 16.27 -18.02 -5.86
C THR A 774 16.08 -17.11 -4.66
N ALA A 775 16.87 -16.05 -4.58
CA ALA A 775 16.67 -14.94 -3.65
C ALA A 775 16.82 -13.61 -4.39
N THR A 776 16.14 -12.57 -3.90
CA THR A 776 16.28 -11.22 -4.46
C THR A 776 17.03 -10.33 -3.49
N ALA A 777 18.18 -9.81 -3.92
CA ALA A 777 18.93 -8.77 -3.24
C ALA A 777 18.57 -7.41 -3.86
N THR A 778 17.86 -6.57 -3.13
CA THR A 778 17.57 -5.20 -3.58
C THR A 778 18.70 -4.28 -3.10
N LEU A 779 19.51 -3.79 -4.05
CA LEU A 779 20.50 -2.76 -3.76
C LEU A 779 19.80 -1.40 -3.72
N ASP A 780 19.98 -0.69 -2.61
CA ASP A 780 19.57 0.69 -2.48
C ASP A 780 20.67 1.54 -1.87
N THR A 781 21.33 2.36 -2.70
CA THR A 781 22.37 3.30 -2.27
C THR A 781 21.88 4.73 -2.11
N THR A 782 20.57 4.98 -2.19
CA THR A 782 20.03 6.34 -2.20
C THR A 782 19.68 6.78 -0.77
N PRO A 783 20.31 7.83 -0.22
CA PRO A 783 19.90 8.35 1.09
C PRO A 783 18.47 8.90 1.07
N PRO A 784 17.74 8.77 2.20
CA PRO A 784 16.36 9.25 2.27
C PRO A 784 16.28 10.78 2.23
N ALA A 785 15.17 11.32 1.74
CA ALA A 785 14.91 12.76 1.79
C ALA A 785 14.70 13.23 3.24
N LEU A 786 15.40 14.30 3.66
CA LEU A 786 15.29 14.89 5.01
C LEU A 786 15.43 16.41 4.97
N ALA A 787 14.52 17.11 5.64
CA ALA A 787 14.57 18.56 5.83
C ALA A 787 14.13 18.96 7.25
N MET A 788 14.58 20.12 7.69
CA MET A 788 14.24 20.74 8.98
C MET A 788 13.72 22.16 8.75
N SER A 789 12.62 22.51 9.41
CA SER A 789 12.04 23.85 9.41
C SER A 789 12.95 24.86 10.12
N ALA A 790 12.82 26.14 9.79
CA ALA A 790 13.56 27.20 10.46
C ALA A 790 13.25 27.25 11.97
N VAL A 791 14.28 27.51 12.78
CA VAL A 791 14.19 27.64 14.23
C VAL A 791 14.23 29.12 14.65
N THR A 792 13.59 29.45 15.77
CA THR A 792 13.60 30.81 16.34
C THR A 792 14.80 30.98 17.27
N THR A 793 15.62 32.01 17.04
CA THR A 793 16.79 32.36 17.85
C THR A 793 17.14 33.84 17.67
N PRO A 794 17.54 34.57 18.73
CA PRO A 794 17.51 34.20 20.15
C PRO A 794 16.07 34.02 20.67
N THR A 795 15.88 33.25 21.75
CA THR A 795 14.57 33.03 22.37
C THR A 795 14.67 33.08 23.90
N ARG A 796 13.62 33.56 24.58
CA ARG A 796 13.48 33.48 26.04
C ARG A 796 12.73 32.25 26.53
N LEU A 797 12.23 31.41 25.60
CA LEU A 797 11.45 30.23 25.94
C LEU A 797 12.37 29.04 26.22
N PRO A 798 12.24 28.36 27.37
CA PRO A 798 13.13 27.25 27.76
C PRO A 798 12.93 25.97 26.92
N SER A 799 11.99 25.99 25.98
CA SER A 799 11.77 24.92 25.02
C SER A 799 11.26 25.43 23.68
N GLN A 800 11.51 24.67 22.63
CA GLN A 800 11.05 24.97 21.28
C GLN A 800 10.69 23.67 20.53
N THR A 801 9.53 23.65 19.88
CA THR A 801 9.19 22.56 18.96
C THR A 801 9.96 22.72 17.65
N ILE A 802 10.83 21.76 17.37
CA ILE A 802 11.55 21.62 16.12
C ILE A 802 10.74 20.68 15.22
N SER A 803 10.58 21.02 13.95
CA SER A 803 9.82 20.22 13.00
C SER A 803 10.51 20.14 11.64
N GLY A 804 10.05 19.24 10.79
CA GLY A 804 10.53 19.13 9.42
C GLY A 804 9.81 18.01 8.66
N THR A 805 10.38 17.65 7.51
CA THR A 805 9.88 16.56 6.66
C THR A 805 10.93 15.48 6.50
N ALA A 806 10.49 14.22 6.41
CA ALA A 806 11.32 13.08 6.06
C ALA A 806 10.52 12.14 5.15
N GLU A 807 11.22 11.37 4.33
CA GLU A 807 10.60 10.31 3.54
C GLU A 807 9.79 9.34 4.42
N ALA A 808 8.66 8.85 3.92
CA ALA A 808 7.77 8.01 4.70
C ALA A 808 8.45 6.66 5.04
N GLY A 809 8.34 6.22 6.29
CA GLY A 809 8.87 4.93 6.75
C GLY A 809 10.34 4.92 7.18
N VAL A 810 11.03 6.07 7.17
CA VAL A 810 12.43 6.18 7.64
C VAL A 810 12.52 6.48 9.13
N ALA A 811 13.61 6.06 9.76
CA ALA A 811 13.87 6.33 11.18
C ALA A 811 14.54 7.70 11.34
N VAL A 812 13.78 8.72 11.76
CA VAL A 812 14.30 10.05 12.10
C VAL A 812 14.82 10.06 13.55
N ARG A 813 15.95 10.70 13.80
CA ARG A 813 16.53 10.90 15.13
C ARG A 813 16.98 12.35 15.32
N VAL A 814 16.69 12.90 16.50
CA VAL A 814 17.07 14.26 16.89
C VAL A 814 18.00 14.22 18.09
N SER A 815 19.13 14.93 18.04
CA SER A 815 20.04 15.14 19.17
C SER A 815 20.11 16.63 19.52
N VAL A 816 20.05 16.92 20.81
CA VAL A 816 20.21 18.27 21.38
C VAL A 816 21.51 18.29 22.17
N ASN A 817 22.38 19.27 21.88
CA ASN A 817 23.65 19.50 22.57
C ASN A 817 24.60 18.29 22.60
N GLY A 818 24.60 17.47 21.55
CA GLY A 818 25.41 16.25 21.48
C GLY A 818 24.95 15.13 22.42
N GLY A 819 23.76 15.25 23.02
CA GLY A 819 23.12 14.20 23.79
C GLY A 819 22.67 13.01 22.93
N ALA A 820 22.20 11.94 23.57
CA ALA A 820 21.70 10.76 22.88
C ALA A 820 20.59 11.11 21.88
N ALA A 821 20.63 10.51 20.68
CA ALA A 821 19.68 10.79 19.63
C ALA A 821 18.32 10.10 19.94
N VAL A 822 17.25 10.89 20.01
CA VAL A 822 15.90 10.47 20.42
C VAL A 822 14.97 10.43 19.21
N LEU A 823 13.95 9.55 19.25
CA LEU A 823 12.91 9.45 18.22
C LEU A 823 11.90 10.61 18.38
N PRO A 824 11.65 11.40 17.32
CA PRO A 824 10.61 12.43 17.32
C PRO A 824 9.23 11.83 17.10
N THR A 825 8.18 12.64 17.26
CA THR A 825 6.84 12.28 16.79
C THR A 825 6.78 12.39 15.27
N VAL A 826 6.34 11.34 14.57
CA VAL A 826 6.23 11.31 13.11
C VAL A 826 4.77 11.08 12.71
N THR A 827 4.27 11.84 11.74
CA THR A 827 2.91 11.71 11.19
C THR A 827 2.97 11.88 9.68
N GLY A 828 2.84 10.77 8.94
CA GLY A 828 3.10 10.76 7.49
C GLY A 828 4.54 11.13 7.20
N ALA A 829 4.76 12.13 6.33
CA ALA A 829 6.08 12.65 5.98
C ALA A 829 6.60 13.74 6.94
N ASN A 830 5.83 14.12 7.95
CA ASN A 830 6.20 15.21 8.87
C ASN A 830 6.71 14.67 10.19
N TRP A 831 7.74 15.31 10.75
CA TRP A 831 8.24 15.01 12.09
C TRP A 831 8.26 16.25 12.98
N SER A 832 8.12 16.05 14.30
CA SER A 832 8.19 17.10 15.30
C SER A 832 8.82 16.61 16.60
N PHE A 833 9.65 17.43 17.23
CA PHE A 833 10.35 17.16 18.48
C PHE A 833 10.35 18.39 19.38
N ASN A 834 9.92 18.26 20.63
CA ASN A 834 10.02 19.35 21.59
C ASN A 834 11.41 19.36 22.25
N ALA A 835 12.27 20.29 21.83
CA ALA A 835 13.61 20.44 22.37
C ALA A 835 13.59 21.30 23.64
N VAL A 836 14.08 20.75 24.75
CA VAL A 836 14.37 21.50 25.97
C VAL A 836 15.75 22.15 25.82
N LEU A 837 15.82 23.44 26.09
CA LEU A 837 17.00 24.28 25.83
C LEU A 837 17.70 24.65 27.15
N ASN A 838 19.03 24.65 27.13
CA ASN A 838 19.87 25.15 28.21
C ASN A 838 20.20 26.62 27.98
N GLN A 839 20.35 27.43 29.04
CA GLN A 839 20.76 28.83 28.88
C GLN A 839 22.08 28.92 28.08
N GLY A 840 22.11 29.79 27.08
CA GLY A 840 23.20 29.90 26.11
C GLY A 840 22.92 29.18 24.79
N VAL A 841 23.99 28.84 24.05
CA VAL A 841 23.88 28.24 22.70
C VAL A 841 23.53 26.76 22.80
N ASN A 842 22.46 26.36 22.11
CA ASN A 842 22.04 24.98 21.95
C ASN A 842 22.23 24.52 20.50
N THR A 843 22.73 23.31 20.28
CA THR A 843 22.91 22.72 18.95
C THR A 843 21.91 21.60 18.69
N ILE A 844 21.22 21.65 17.56
CA ILE A 844 20.23 20.64 17.14
C ILE A 844 20.76 19.91 15.91
N ALA A 845 20.92 18.59 16.01
CA ALA A 845 21.30 17.72 14.91
C ALA A 845 20.16 16.74 14.59
N VAL A 846 19.84 16.56 13.31
CA VAL A 846 18.80 15.63 12.86
C VAL A 846 19.36 14.70 11.81
N THR A 847 19.11 13.41 11.99
CA THR A 847 19.50 12.36 11.05
C THR A 847 18.29 11.48 10.69
N ALA A 848 18.27 10.95 9.49
CA ALA A 848 17.29 9.96 9.05
C ALA A 848 18.02 8.76 8.47
N THR A 849 17.51 7.56 8.74
CA THR A 849 18.06 6.30 8.20
C THR A 849 16.95 5.49 7.57
N ASP A 850 17.15 5.06 6.32
CA ASP A 850 16.20 4.17 5.63
C ASP A 850 16.39 2.69 6.02
N GLN A 851 15.62 1.79 5.40
CA GLN A 851 15.69 0.35 5.67
C GLN A 851 16.96 -0.32 5.11
N ALA A 852 17.58 0.26 4.07
CA ALA A 852 18.83 -0.22 3.48
C ALA A 852 20.07 0.22 4.27
N GLY A 853 19.90 1.13 5.23
CA GLY A 853 20.94 1.70 6.07
C GLY A 853 21.57 2.98 5.52
N ASN A 854 21.00 3.60 4.49
CA ASN A 854 21.49 4.90 4.02
C ASN A 854 21.08 6.00 5.02
N THR A 855 21.98 6.95 5.25
CA THR A 855 21.77 8.03 6.21
C THR A 855 21.74 9.39 5.53
N ALA A 856 20.76 10.21 5.90
CA ALA A 856 20.72 11.63 5.55
C ALA A 856 20.84 12.46 6.82
N THR A 857 21.54 13.60 6.74
CA THR A 857 21.71 14.54 7.85
C THR A 857 21.39 15.95 7.39
N VAL A 858 20.77 16.75 8.26
CA VAL A 858 20.59 18.19 8.03
C VAL A 858 21.75 18.97 8.67
N PRO A 859 22.06 20.18 8.17
CA PRO A 859 22.98 21.08 8.86
C PRO A 859 22.53 21.35 10.30
N THR A 860 23.48 21.32 11.24
CA THR A 860 23.21 21.58 12.66
C THR A 860 22.65 22.99 12.85
N ALA A 861 21.46 23.11 13.43
CA ALA A 861 20.90 24.41 13.81
C ALA A 861 21.39 24.84 15.19
N THR A 862 21.55 26.15 15.39
CA THR A 862 21.89 26.75 16.68
C THR A 862 20.73 27.59 17.20
N ILE A 863 20.38 27.41 18.49
CA ILE A 863 19.36 28.18 19.18
C ILE A 863 19.99 28.81 20.42
N LEU A 864 20.02 30.14 20.48
CA LEU A 864 20.45 30.89 21.66
C LEU A 864 19.25 31.07 22.60
N LEU A 865 19.24 30.34 23.73
CA LEU A 865 18.32 30.61 24.83
C LEU A 865 18.91 31.71 25.69
N ASP A 866 18.18 32.81 25.80
CA ASP A 866 18.52 33.94 26.63
C ASP A 866 17.31 34.32 27.51
N THR A 867 17.39 33.96 28.79
CA THR A 867 16.40 34.30 29.82
C THR A 867 16.84 35.47 30.71
N THR A 868 17.99 36.09 30.43
CA THR A 868 18.60 37.12 31.27
C THR A 868 18.06 38.50 30.90
N PRO A 869 17.37 39.24 31.80
CA PRO A 869 16.99 40.62 31.53
C PRO A 869 18.20 41.53 31.28
N PRO A 870 18.08 42.54 30.39
CA PRO A 870 19.19 43.44 30.10
C PRO A 870 19.55 44.26 31.33
N ALA A 871 20.84 44.55 31.52
CA ALA A 871 21.25 45.53 32.51
C ALA A 871 20.63 46.90 32.18
N LEU A 872 20.14 47.62 33.19
CA LEU A 872 19.59 48.97 33.01
C LEU A 872 19.98 49.84 34.21
N SER A 873 20.59 50.99 33.93
CA SER A 873 21.01 51.97 34.92
C SER A 873 20.47 53.37 34.60
N LEU A 874 20.52 54.25 35.60
CA LEU A 874 20.20 55.67 35.51
C LEU A 874 21.40 56.48 36.00
N ASN A 875 21.89 57.41 35.18
CA ASN A 875 22.91 58.37 35.60
C ASN A 875 22.33 59.36 36.62
N THR A 876 23.19 59.94 37.44
CA THR A 876 22.78 60.93 38.46
C THR A 876 22.00 62.07 37.81
N VAL A 877 20.79 62.30 38.31
CA VAL A 877 19.94 63.43 37.91
C VAL A 877 20.16 64.61 38.85
N THR A 878 20.10 65.83 38.32
CA THR A 878 20.28 67.06 39.12
C THR A 878 18.99 67.39 39.87
N THR A 879 19.05 67.38 41.20
CA THR A 879 17.94 67.70 42.11
C THR A 879 18.48 68.22 43.45
N PRO A 880 17.95 69.31 44.03
CA PRO A 880 16.95 70.22 43.46
C PRO A 880 17.52 71.03 42.26
N THR A 881 16.67 71.37 41.28
CA THR A 881 17.04 72.20 40.11
C THR A 881 16.11 73.42 39.97
N GLN A 882 16.41 74.37 39.10
CA GLN A 882 15.48 75.45 38.72
C GLN A 882 14.96 75.30 37.28
N LEU A 883 15.39 74.24 36.58
CA LEU A 883 15.10 74.00 35.17
C LEU A 883 13.84 73.14 34.98
N MET A 884 12.97 73.54 34.05
CA MET A 884 11.71 72.82 33.70
C MET A 884 11.91 71.69 32.68
N SER A 885 13.15 71.34 32.36
CA SER A 885 13.50 70.22 31.48
C SER A 885 14.87 69.68 31.84
N GLN A 886 15.04 68.36 31.78
CA GLN A 886 16.33 67.72 32.02
C GLN A 886 16.52 66.53 31.09
N THR A 887 17.69 66.41 30.47
CA THR A 887 18.09 65.17 29.79
C THR A 887 18.39 64.11 30.82
N ILE A 888 17.60 63.05 30.81
CA ILE A 888 17.81 61.86 31.61
C ILE A 888 18.58 60.88 30.77
N SER A 889 19.63 60.28 31.33
CA SER A 889 20.45 59.30 30.64
C SER A 889 20.83 58.16 31.55
N GLY A 890 21.29 57.07 30.96
CA GLY A 890 21.80 55.92 31.67
C GLY A 890 22.44 54.93 30.71
N THR A 891 22.75 53.74 31.22
CA THR A 891 23.27 52.65 30.39
C THR A 891 22.28 51.50 30.31
N THR A 892 22.31 50.79 29.19
CA THR A 892 21.64 49.51 29.01
C THR A 892 22.51 48.57 28.17
N GLU A 893 22.11 47.31 28.03
CA GLU A 893 22.79 46.35 27.17
C GLU A 893 22.75 46.78 25.70
N ALA A 894 23.82 46.49 24.96
CA ALA A 894 23.90 46.83 23.55
C ALA A 894 22.83 46.09 22.73
N GLY A 895 22.07 46.83 21.92
CA GLY A 895 20.97 46.26 21.12
C GLY A 895 19.62 46.17 21.86
N ALA A 896 19.58 46.47 23.16
CA ALA A 896 18.33 46.61 23.89
C ALA A 896 17.62 47.94 23.53
N THR A 897 16.30 47.93 23.59
CA THR A 897 15.47 49.13 23.43
C THR A 897 15.07 49.68 24.80
N VAL A 898 15.02 51.00 24.98
CA VAL A 898 14.61 51.64 26.24
C VAL A 898 13.37 52.51 26.02
N ARG A 899 12.39 52.40 26.91
CA ARG A 899 11.20 53.27 26.96
C ARG A 899 11.11 53.95 28.32
N VAL A 900 10.78 55.25 28.34
CA VAL A 900 10.73 56.10 29.54
C VAL A 900 9.34 56.69 29.71
N SER A 901 8.83 56.66 30.95
CA SER A 901 7.60 57.30 31.41
C SER A 901 7.94 58.37 32.46
N VAL A 902 7.32 59.53 32.33
CA VAL A 902 7.44 60.66 33.27
C VAL A 902 6.09 60.86 33.96
N ASN A 903 6.07 60.92 35.29
CA ASN A 903 4.88 61.13 36.12
C ASN A 903 3.70 60.17 35.82
N GLY A 904 3.99 58.93 35.42
CA GLY A 904 2.98 57.92 35.09
C GLY A 904 2.32 58.08 33.71
N GLY A 905 2.85 58.95 32.85
CA GLY A 905 2.42 59.09 31.45
C GLY A 905 2.81 57.90 30.55
N ALA A 906 2.39 57.89 29.29
CA ALA A 906 2.70 56.82 28.34
C ALA A 906 4.22 56.65 28.14
N ALA A 907 4.70 55.40 28.11
CA ALA A 907 6.12 55.10 27.95
C ALA A 907 6.60 55.33 26.50
N THR A 908 7.45 56.34 26.32
CA THR A 908 8.00 56.76 25.03
C THR A 908 9.41 56.22 24.81
N ALA A 909 9.78 55.93 23.56
CA ALA A 909 11.12 55.42 23.24
C ALA A 909 12.20 56.46 23.57
N ALA A 910 13.25 56.02 24.26
CA ALA A 910 14.48 56.77 24.45
C ALA A 910 15.43 56.58 23.26
N ASN A 911 16.36 57.51 23.09
CA ASN A 911 17.42 57.37 22.09
C ASN A 911 18.52 56.47 22.68
N VAL A 912 18.77 55.32 22.05
CA VAL A 912 19.78 54.34 22.48
C VAL A 912 20.90 54.28 21.45
N THR A 913 22.13 54.50 21.89
CA THR A 913 23.35 54.45 21.07
C THR A 913 24.38 53.57 21.76
N ALA A 914 24.70 52.44 21.13
CA ALA A 914 25.48 51.36 21.74
C ALA A 914 24.89 50.95 23.10
N THR A 915 25.55 51.29 24.20
CA THR A 915 25.12 50.98 25.56
C THR A 915 24.53 52.16 26.31
N ASN A 916 24.51 53.37 25.72
CA ASN A 916 24.00 54.57 26.39
C ASN A 916 22.59 54.90 25.89
N TRP A 917 21.69 55.22 26.81
CA TRP A 917 20.36 55.73 26.47
C TRP A 917 20.18 57.15 27.00
N SER A 918 19.39 57.97 26.29
CA SER A 918 19.03 59.32 26.70
C SER A 918 17.59 59.67 26.33
N PHE A 919 16.94 60.46 27.18
CA PHE A 919 15.57 60.91 27.02
C PHE A 919 15.42 62.32 27.60
N ASN A 920 14.92 63.27 26.81
CA ASN A 920 14.66 64.62 27.30
C ASN A 920 13.32 64.67 28.04
N ALA A 921 13.38 64.73 29.38
CA ALA A 921 12.19 64.79 30.22
C ALA A 921 11.75 66.24 30.45
N THR A 922 10.48 66.51 30.21
CA THR A 922 9.82 67.77 30.60
C THR A 922 9.36 67.65 32.05
N LEU A 923 9.74 68.62 32.90
CA LEU A 923 9.50 68.61 34.35
C LEU A 923 8.51 69.72 34.73
N VAL A 924 7.71 69.48 35.77
CA VAL A 924 6.79 70.47 36.35
C VAL A 924 7.27 70.96 37.73
N PRO A 925 6.85 72.15 38.20
CA PRO A 925 7.14 72.60 39.57
C PRO A 925 6.73 71.57 40.61
N GLY A 926 7.62 71.25 41.56
CA GLY A 926 7.41 70.18 42.54
C GLY A 926 8.16 68.89 42.20
N GLN A 927 7.67 67.75 42.70
CA GLN A 927 8.33 66.44 42.58
C GLN A 927 7.88 65.72 41.30
N ASN A 928 8.84 65.26 40.49
CA ASN A 928 8.60 64.50 39.25
C ASN A 928 9.15 63.07 39.37
N THR A 929 8.44 62.04 38.89
CA THR A 929 8.86 60.63 38.91
C THR A 929 9.23 60.10 37.52
N ILE A 930 10.30 59.30 37.43
CA ILE A 930 10.83 58.77 36.17
C ILE A 930 10.95 57.24 36.24
N VAL A 931 10.34 56.55 35.30
CA VAL A 931 10.44 55.09 35.13
C VAL A 931 10.98 54.78 33.74
N ALA A 932 11.98 53.91 33.64
CA ALA A 932 12.48 53.44 32.36
C ALA A 932 12.49 51.91 32.32
N THR A 933 12.11 51.34 31.18
CA THR A 933 12.09 49.89 30.91
C THR A 933 12.94 49.59 29.69
N ALA A 934 13.92 48.71 29.85
CA ALA A 934 14.73 48.15 28.78
C ALA A 934 14.20 46.79 28.33
N THR A 935 14.30 46.47 27.04
CA THR A 935 13.96 45.16 26.47
C THR A 935 15.06 44.71 25.52
N ASP A 936 15.64 43.53 25.75
CA ASP A 936 16.69 42.95 24.89
C ASP A 936 16.14 42.31 23.60
N ILE A 937 17.03 41.69 22.80
CA ILE A 937 16.68 41.05 21.53
C ILE A 937 15.91 39.73 21.68
N ALA A 938 16.06 39.02 22.81
CA ALA A 938 15.29 37.82 23.15
C ALA A 938 13.92 38.17 23.77
N GLY A 939 13.71 39.45 24.05
CA GLY A 939 12.50 40.03 24.61
C GLY A 939 12.41 39.96 26.13
N ASN A 940 13.52 39.82 26.86
CA ASN A 940 13.53 39.96 28.32
C ASN A 940 13.52 41.45 28.69
N THR A 941 12.89 41.80 29.82
CA THR A 941 12.68 43.19 30.22
C THR A 941 13.25 43.51 31.60
N ALA A 942 13.91 44.66 31.75
CA ALA A 942 14.32 45.22 33.03
C ALA A 942 13.71 46.61 33.24
N THR A 943 13.25 46.94 34.45
CA THR A 943 12.62 48.23 34.75
C THR A 943 13.28 48.89 35.94
N LEU A 944 13.58 50.19 35.84
CA LEU A 944 14.12 51.00 36.92
C LEU A 944 13.05 51.37 37.94
N GLN A 945 13.47 51.47 39.20
CA GLN A 945 12.65 52.06 40.26
C GLN A 945 12.46 53.57 40.03
N PRO A 946 11.30 54.16 40.42
CA PRO A 946 11.03 55.57 40.16
C PRO A 946 12.07 56.51 40.78
N ALA A 947 12.75 57.30 39.95
CA ALA A 947 13.65 58.37 40.43
C ALA A 947 12.89 59.70 40.56
N ALA A 948 13.17 60.49 41.61
CA ALA A 948 12.47 61.74 41.92
C ALA A 948 13.35 63.00 41.70
N ILE A 949 12.81 64.02 41.02
CA ILE A 949 13.48 65.32 40.75
C ILE A 949 12.63 66.48 41.30
N LEU A 950 13.23 67.41 42.06
CA LEU A 950 12.58 68.59 42.69
C LEU A 950 13.01 69.92 42.02
N VAL A 951 12.09 70.88 41.81
CA VAL A 951 12.36 72.20 41.17
C VAL A 951 12.07 73.42 42.11
N ASN A 952 12.99 74.40 42.36
CA ASN A 952 12.86 75.53 43.34
C ASN A 952 13.50 76.91 42.93
N VAL A 953 12.90 78.11 43.20
CA VAL A 953 13.31 79.46 42.65
C VAL A 953 13.15 80.68 43.63
N GLN A 954 14.21 81.40 44.13
CA GLN A 954 14.19 82.77 44.80
C GLN A 954 15.58 83.55 44.95
N SER A 955 15.61 84.92 45.10
CA SER A 955 16.79 85.87 45.31
C SER A 955 16.60 86.99 46.42
N PRO A 956 17.62 87.82 46.89
CA PRO A 956 17.54 88.72 48.10
C PRO A 956 17.70 90.29 47.97
N GLY A 957 17.33 91.12 49.00
CA GLY A 957 17.24 92.63 49.03
C GLY A 957 17.86 93.44 50.25
N VAL A 958 17.72 94.79 50.28
CA VAL A 958 18.43 95.87 51.08
C VAL A 958 17.77 96.28 52.45
N PHE A 959 18.50 96.82 53.46
CA PHE A 959 17.97 97.35 54.77
C PHE A 959 18.66 98.65 55.33
N SER A 960 18.16 99.29 56.41
CA SER A 960 18.67 100.59 56.97
C SER A 960 18.88 100.61 58.50
N ILE A 961 19.82 101.41 59.05
CA ILE A 961 20.16 101.56 60.50
C ILE A 961 20.33 103.04 60.94
N VAL A 962 19.94 103.41 62.18
CA VAL A 962 20.05 104.78 62.75
C VAL A 962 21.23 104.90 63.75
N LEU A 963 21.99 106.00 63.68
CA LEU A 963 23.19 106.30 64.47
C LEU A 963 22.96 107.52 65.41
N PRO A 964 23.18 107.38 66.73
CA PRO A 964 23.07 108.47 67.71
C PRO A 964 24.26 109.46 67.69
N ALA A 965 24.11 110.61 68.36
CA ALA A 965 25.16 111.61 68.55
C ALA A 965 26.41 111.03 69.24
N GLY A 966 27.61 111.44 68.80
CA GLY A 966 28.89 110.88 69.26
C GLY A 966 29.53 109.92 68.25
N TRP A 967 30.56 109.18 68.68
CA TRP A 967 31.30 108.25 67.82
C TRP A 967 30.56 106.90 67.68
N ASN A 968 30.39 106.44 66.44
CA ASN A 968 29.75 105.18 66.08
C ASN A 968 30.67 104.34 65.19
N LEU A 969 30.74 103.03 65.41
CA LEU A 969 31.51 102.09 64.58
C LEU A 969 30.59 101.27 63.67
N LEU A 970 30.90 101.26 62.38
CA LEU A 970 30.33 100.33 61.41
C LEU A 970 31.41 99.33 61.00
N SER A 971 31.30 98.08 61.44
CA SER A 971 32.24 97.00 61.12
C SER A 971 31.53 95.80 60.48
N THR A 972 32.30 94.96 59.79
CA THR A 972 31.82 93.74 59.10
C THR A 972 30.97 92.81 59.99
N PRO A 973 30.02 92.03 59.42
CA PRO A 973 29.85 91.75 57.98
C PRO A 973 28.73 92.57 57.34
N ILE A 974 29.06 93.77 56.86
CA ILE A 974 28.17 94.58 56.03
C ILE A 974 29.00 95.14 54.87
N LYS A 975 28.59 94.86 53.63
CA LYS A 975 29.12 95.52 52.42
C LYS A 975 28.06 96.50 51.91
N LEU A 976 28.49 97.66 51.44
CA LEU A 976 27.64 98.68 50.84
C LEU A 976 26.99 98.12 49.56
N SER A 977 25.74 98.51 49.27
CA SER A 977 24.97 98.01 48.11
C SER A 977 25.76 98.11 46.80
N SER A 978 25.66 97.09 45.93
CA SER A 978 26.35 97.08 44.63
C SER A 978 26.04 98.36 43.84
N GLY A 979 27.01 99.27 43.76
CA GLY A 979 26.91 100.52 43.01
C GLY A 979 27.17 101.81 43.80
N ALA A 980 27.29 101.76 45.13
CA ALA A 980 27.66 102.95 45.91
C ALA A 980 29.19 103.17 45.93
N GLN A 981 29.67 104.27 45.38
CA GLN A 981 31.10 104.65 45.29
C GLN A 981 31.46 105.90 46.12
N ARG A 982 30.48 106.61 46.69
CA ARG A 982 30.68 107.84 47.46
C ARG A 982 29.84 107.88 48.75
N MET A 983 30.25 108.74 49.69
CA MET A 983 29.68 108.84 51.04
C MET A 983 28.23 109.33 51.07
N ASP A 984 27.82 110.16 50.11
CA ASP A 984 26.46 110.69 49.92
C ASP A 984 25.43 109.61 49.49
N GLN A 985 25.88 108.38 49.26
CA GLN A 985 25.05 107.22 48.94
C GLN A 985 24.77 106.32 50.16
N ILE A 986 25.48 106.52 51.26
CA ILE A 986 25.26 105.80 52.55
C ILE A 986 24.29 106.60 53.42
N PHE A 987 24.53 107.91 53.52
CA PHE A 987 23.67 108.87 54.19
C PHE A 987 22.98 109.72 53.14
N ASN A 988 21.68 109.93 53.27
CA ASN A 988 21.01 110.88 52.37
C ASN A 988 21.52 112.32 52.61
N ALA A 989 21.27 113.21 51.65
CA ALA A 989 21.82 114.57 51.63
C ALA A 989 21.51 115.42 52.89
N GLN A 990 20.40 115.15 53.59
CA GLN A 990 20.06 115.83 54.84
C GLN A 990 20.85 115.30 56.04
N GLN A 991 21.21 114.02 56.04
CA GLN A 991 21.86 113.35 57.17
C GLN A 991 23.38 113.43 57.13
N ALA A 992 23.97 113.64 55.96
CA ALA A 992 25.41 113.95 55.85
C ALA A 992 25.79 115.23 56.65
N ALA A 993 24.88 116.20 56.77
CA ALA A 993 25.07 117.41 57.58
C ALA A 993 25.13 117.14 59.10
N ASN A 994 24.62 115.98 59.54
CA ASN A 994 24.64 115.58 60.95
C ASN A 994 25.94 114.85 61.32
N VAL A 995 26.83 114.58 60.36
CA VAL A 995 28.10 113.90 60.58
C VAL A 995 29.23 114.93 60.68
N GLU A 996 29.93 114.93 61.80
CA GLU A 996 31.04 115.85 62.10
C GLU A 996 32.32 115.43 61.37
N ILE A 997 32.67 114.14 61.46
CA ILE A 997 33.92 113.60 60.91
C ILE A 997 33.82 112.07 60.79
N MET A 998 34.53 111.51 59.81
CA MET A 998 34.61 110.06 59.59
C MET A 998 36.05 109.59 59.39
N TYR A 999 36.36 108.40 59.90
CA TYR A 999 37.62 107.71 59.68
C TYR A 999 37.36 106.33 59.07
N GLY A 1000 38.10 105.98 58.02
CA GLY A 1000 38.08 104.65 57.40
C GLY A 1000 39.40 103.91 57.60
N TYR A 1001 39.32 102.60 57.83
CA TYR A 1001 40.49 101.73 57.85
C TYR A 1001 40.70 101.10 56.47
N VAL A 1002 41.77 101.52 55.78
CA VAL A 1002 42.16 101.00 54.46
C VAL A 1002 43.61 100.53 54.55
N GLY A 1003 43.88 99.27 54.19
CA GLY A 1003 45.25 98.79 54.00
C GLY A 1003 46.15 98.90 55.25
N GLY A 1004 45.58 98.75 56.44
CA GLY A 1004 46.34 98.75 57.69
C GLY A 1004 46.47 100.10 58.41
N GLN A 1005 45.92 101.19 57.84
CA GLN A 1005 45.98 102.52 58.46
C GLN A 1005 44.62 103.23 58.48
N TRP A 1006 44.43 104.05 59.51
CA TRP A 1006 43.26 104.93 59.64
C TRP A 1006 43.51 106.25 58.92
N ARG A 1007 42.56 106.66 58.08
CA ARG A 1007 42.57 107.98 57.42
C ARG A 1007 41.22 108.67 57.58
N GLN A 1008 41.24 110.01 57.68
CA GLN A 1008 40.01 110.80 57.64
C GLN A 1008 39.41 110.72 56.24
N LEU A 1009 38.10 110.54 56.16
CA LEU A 1009 37.35 110.49 54.91
C LEU A 1009 36.59 111.81 54.70
N GLY A 1010 36.79 112.46 53.55
CA GLY A 1010 36.03 113.61 53.09
C GLY A 1010 34.77 113.20 52.30
N GLY A 1011 33.83 114.13 52.13
CA GLY A 1011 32.53 113.85 51.50
C GLY A 1011 32.57 113.35 50.04
N SER A 1012 33.68 113.55 49.34
CA SER A 1012 33.86 113.12 47.94
C SER A 1012 34.77 111.90 47.75
N ASP A 1013 35.34 111.34 48.84
CA ASP A 1013 36.31 110.26 48.75
C ASP A 1013 35.65 108.93 48.35
N ALA A 1014 36.34 108.18 47.48
CA ALA A 1014 35.90 106.86 47.04
C ALA A 1014 36.07 105.83 48.16
N LEU A 1015 34.98 105.11 48.47
CA LEU A 1015 34.99 104.01 49.42
C LEU A 1015 35.45 102.74 48.69
N LEU A 1016 36.76 102.55 48.58
CA LEU A 1016 37.35 101.22 48.33
C LEU A 1016 36.95 100.27 49.47
N PRO A 1017 37.06 98.93 49.35
CA PRO A 1017 36.60 98.01 50.40
C PRO A 1017 37.24 98.39 51.75
N LEU A 1018 36.43 98.96 52.65
CA LEU A 1018 36.84 99.37 53.98
C LEU A 1018 36.51 98.23 54.95
N ASP A 1019 37.47 97.85 55.80
CA ASP A 1019 37.24 96.80 56.81
C ASP A 1019 36.41 97.32 58.00
N ALA A 1020 36.48 98.64 58.27
CA ALA A 1020 35.67 99.33 59.29
C ALA A 1020 35.61 100.85 59.05
N VAL A 1021 34.52 101.49 59.51
CA VAL A 1021 34.31 102.95 59.45
C VAL A 1021 33.86 103.49 60.82
N TYR A 1022 34.56 104.50 61.33
CA TYR A 1022 34.10 105.31 62.47
C TYR A 1022 33.40 106.58 61.97
N VAL A 1023 32.21 106.84 62.51
CA VAL A 1023 31.38 108.01 62.19
C VAL A 1023 31.10 108.80 63.46
N LYS A 1024 31.54 110.06 63.52
CA LYS A 1024 31.16 110.98 64.59
C LYS A 1024 29.95 111.80 64.16
N VAL A 1025 28.85 111.65 64.87
CA VAL A 1025 27.62 112.42 64.65
C VAL A 1025 27.63 113.64 65.57
N ASN A 1026 27.25 114.80 65.05
CA ASN A 1026 27.21 116.09 65.76
C ASN A 1026 26.36 116.00 67.04
N PRO A 1027 26.71 116.73 68.13
CA PRO A 1027 25.91 116.75 69.35
C PRO A 1027 24.46 117.21 69.08
N GLY A 1028 23.48 116.47 69.61
CA GLY A 1028 22.06 116.82 69.51
C GLY A 1028 21.32 116.36 68.24
N VAL A 1029 21.97 115.62 67.33
CA VAL A 1029 21.36 115.07 66.10
C VAL A 1029 21.67 113.58 65.88
N THR A 1030 20.97 112.92 64.94
CA THR A 1030 21.18 111.51 64.53
C THR A 1030 21.39 111.40 63.01
N ALA A 1031 21.98 110.31 62.53
CA ALA A 1031 22.18 110.00 61.10
C ALA A 1031 21.76 108.55 60.76
N THR A 1032 21.21 108.26 59.58
CA THR A 1032 20.74 106.93 59.17
C THR A 1032 21.53 106.41 57.96
N ALA A 1033 21.99 105.16 58.01
CA ALA A 1033 22.76 104.51 56.95
C ALA A 1033 21.99 103.36 56.26
N ASN A 1034 22.08 103.26 54.93
CA ASN A 1034 21.49 102.16 54.12
C ASN A 1034 22.53 101.07 53.76
N LEU A 1035 22.21 99.79 53.99
CA LEU A 1035 23.16 98.66 54.05
C LEU A 1035 22.61 97.36 53.39
N VAL A 1036 23.50 96.45 52.96
CA VAL A 1036 23.16 95.12 52.40
C VAL A 1036 23.94 94.01 53.11
N PRO A 1037 23.36 92.84 53.40
CA PRO A 1037 24.09 91.72 53.99
C PRO A 1037 25.14 91.14 53.04
N SER A 1038 26.36 90.86 53.52
CA SER A 1038 27.37 90.14 52.74
C SER A 1038 26.97 88.66 52.58
N SER A 1039 27.11 88.11 51.38
CA SER A 1039 26.97 86.67 51.12
C SER A 1039 28.30 85.89 51.18
N ASP A 1040 29.38 86.50 51.69
CA ASP A 1040 30.73 85.90 51.71
C ASP A 1040 31.15 85.44 53.12
N PRO A 1041 31.25 84.12 53.37
CA PRO A 1041 31.64 83.53 54.65
C PRO A 1041 33.17 83.40 54.88
N SER A 1042 34.04 84.00 54.06
CA SER A 1042 35.47 83.63 54.01
C SER A 1042 36.51 84.56 54.66
N SER A 1043 36.14 85.55 55.49
CA SER A 1043 37.14 86.32 56.26
C SER A 1043 36.70 86.68 57.69
N PRO A 1044 37.34 86.14 58.75
CA PRO A 1044 37.12 86.57 60.13
C PRO A 1044 38.02 87.77 60.50
N PRO A 1045 37.47 88.90 60.99
CA PRO A 1045 38.22 89.79 61.87
C PRO A 1045 38.38 89.07 63.20
N SER A 1046 39.63 88.92 63.62
CA SER A 1046 39.99 88.50 64.96
C SER A 1046 39.32 89.36 66.04
N ARG A 1047 38.98 88.69 67.14
CA ARG A 1047 38.56 89.19 68.47
C ARG A 1047 37.06 89.28 68.70
N THR A 1048 36.59 88.21 69.33
CA THR A 1048 35.45 88.17 70.24
C THR A 1048 35.48 89.37 71.20
N LEU A 1049 34.49 90.26 71.12
CA LEU A 1049 34.02 91.01 72.27
C LEU A 1049 32.79 90.27 72.81
N GLN A 1050 32.81 89.94 74.10
CA GLN A 1050 31.74 89.23 74.78
C GLN A 1050 30.44 90.06 74.85
N ALA A 1051 29.32 89.36 75.04
CA ALA A 1051 27.98 89.92 75.16
C ALA A 1051 27.92 91.06 76.20
N GLY A 1052 27.50 92.25 75.75
CA GLY A 1052 27.35 93.45 76.59
C GLY A 1052 28.00 94.74 76.04
N ALA A 1053 28.71 94.69 74.91
CA ALA A 1053 29.36 95.87 74.33
C ALA A 1053 28.37 96.78 73.57
N ASN A 1054 27.63 97.63 74.28
CA ASN A 1054 27.13 98.88 73.69
C ASN A 1054 28.34 99.80 73.47
N LEU A 1055 28.82 99.91 72.23
CA LEU A 1055 29.99 100.74 71.89
C LEU A 1055 29.61 102.24 71.85
N VAL A 1056 29.34 102.80 73.03
CA VAL A 1056 29.60 104.23 73.30
C VAL A 1056 30.98 104.28 73.94
N GLY A 1057 32.03 104.44 73.12
CA GLY A 1057 33.41 104.55 73.57
C GLY A 1057 33.91 106.00 73.57
N PRO A 1058 34.86 106.39 74.45
CA PRO A 1058 35.39 107.75 74.51
C PRO A 1058 36.18 108.13 73.25
N ALA A 1059 36.31 109.43 72.99
CA ALA A 1059 37.00 109.97 71.82
C ALA A 1059 38.42 109.39 71.65
N PRO A 1060 38.80 108.88 70.46
CA PRO A 1060 40.17 108.46 70.22
C PRO A 1060 41.12 109.66 70.31
N ALA A 1061 42.12 109.60 71.20
CA ALA A 1061 43.14 110.62 71.34
C ALA A 1061 44.14 110.54 70.16
N LEU A 1062 44.13 111.55 69.29
CA LEU A 1062 45.11 111.70 68.22
C LEU A 1062 46.47 112.14 68.82
N GLN A 1063 47.47 111.26 68.80
CA GLN A 1063 48.87 111.68 68.71
C GLN A 1063 49.44 111.26 67.35
N ALA A 1064 50.28 112.13 66.80
CA ALA A 1064 50.73 112.14 65.42
C ALA A 1064 51.03 110.74 64.83
N GLY A 1065 50.17 110.30 63.91
CA GLY A 1065 50.54 109.40 62.82
C GLY A 1065 50.43 107.88 63.02
N SER A 1066 50.04 107.35 64.19
CA SER A 1066 49.72 105.92 64.31
C SER A 1066 48.84 105.60 65.53
N PHE A 1067 47.82 104.75 65.33
CA PHE A 1067 47.00 104.18 66.41
C PHE A 1067 47.74 102.97 66.99
N SER A 1068 48.31 103.06 68.19
CA SER A 1068 48.80 101.88 68.93
C SER A 1068 47.90 101.57 70.13
N GLY A 1069 47.40 100.34 70.19
CA GLY A 1069 46.90 99.72 71.41
C GLY A 1069 45.43 99.99 71.74
N MET A 1070 44.52 99.23 71.10
CA MET A 1070 43.37 98.55 71.72
C MET A 1070 42.91 97.43 70.80
#